data_AF-A0A9E0Y8W1-F1
#
_entry.id   AF-A0A9E0Y8W1-F1
#
_cell.length_a   1.000
_cell.length_b   1.000
_cell.length_c   1.000
_cell.angle_alpha   90.00
_cell.angle_beta   90.00
_cell.angle_gamma   90.00
#
_symmetry.space_group_name_H-M   'P 1'
#
loop_
_entity.id
_entity.type
_entity.pdbx_description
1 polymer ?
#
loop_
_entity_poly.entity_id
_entity_poly.type
_entity_poly.pdbx_seq_one_letter_code
_entity_poly.pdbx_strand_id
1 'polypeptide(L)'
;MSTNIKWIRIGFIGLILILFGFSAGRAAGELDPTFNPSVFGVGNGTISVIRKQPDGKFLVGGTFIELNGQATVAVARLNADGTVDSTFSSPEFGNGSGVGGAVLAIGVQSDGKIVVGGDIYGVNNVNAKKIYRLNPDGSLDPTFQSPLFDSSSNGIVYDIEVQPDDKIVAGGQFNTTIGGATSNFMRLNANGTVDPSFAGFSTVGTINNVELQPDGKILTAGSTVVRRTTDGSVDGTFAAPGLVSAAVYALRLQPDGRILIGGQFNTVNGFNQGSLARLNADGSLDINFNLNNAGANGLVNDILLASDGKIVITGFFTTFNATARQKVARLNADGTLDPTFQNNPQFANLFAKDAEFFADGKLLVGGGVQAGPTPSLVRLNTDGTLDTTILFAAATTGKVREILRQPDGKILVAGQFSAINGVRRNAVARLNEDGTLDTGFVPYFNTSATQQIYNALVLQPDGKIVAGGGGNLPLVRMNADGSQDTSFASGLSSAAGIVDLALTTGGQLLVGGDALTSTRRIARLNANGTIDNSFAVNQPNGAVYRIDLQSDGKMFIGGAFTQIGTTNRGRIAKLNADGTVDTSFNPPGGANGDVYNTAVQTDGKIILSGVFTGLNGSLNQQRIGRLNADGSLDTGFVQAANGSVNALRIQPDGKILIGGGFSTIGGNPRIGLARLNADGSLDNTLTTNVPLGVVDIQLQPDGKILIGGDFIKVNGVSHLRLARLLNASAPPRHYFDYDGDGKADVSVFRASENKWYILRSSDFGVTQTVFAIANDIPVPADYDGDGKTDVAIFRPSSGSWWYLSSINNAQINVNFGQAGDIPRPSDFDGDGKTDFIVFRPSNSVWYRFSATGQTSIIAFGAAGDQPVTGDFDGDGKSDPAIYRPSTGDWWYASSITGQFLATHWGQTGDVPAPADFDGDGKTDFAIFRPSDGGWFVSKSAGGGFISTSFGTLGDKPIPADYDGDGKADIAVFRPSTGIWYLLQTTAGFGAVQWGIATDTPTENAFIP
;
A
#
# COMPACT_ATOMS: atom_id res chain seq x y z
N MET A 1 -43.25 56.83 19.52
CA MET A 1 -44.37 56.17 20.24
C MET A 1 -44.72 54.93 19.42
N SER A 2 -44.18 53.75 19.69
CA SER A 2 -44.31 52.90 20.90
C SER A 2 -45.50 51.94 20.85
N THR A 3 -45.25 50.77 20.23
CA THR A 3 -45.55 49.43 20.78
C THR A 3 -46.96 49.08 21.26
N ASN A 4 -47.54 48.02 20.68
CA ASN A 4 -47.93 46.81 21.43
C ASN A 4 -48.32 45.65 20.50
N ILE A 5 -47.51 44.58 20.48
CA ILE A 5 -47.90 43.26 19.96
C ILE A 5 -47.94 42.31 21.16
N LYS A 6 -48.97 41.46 21.26
CA LYS A 6 -49.17 40.55 22.40
C LYS A 6 -48.34 39.28 22.27
N TRP A 7 -47.83 38.81 23.40
CA TRP A 7 -47.12 37.54 23.53
C TRP A 7 -48.09 36.36 23.68
N ILE A 8 -47.77 35.24 23.05
CA ILE A 8 -48.13 33.89 23.51
C ILE A 8 -46.83 33.09 23.60
N ARG A 9 -46.67 32.28 24.64
CA ARG A 9 -45.46 31.47 24.88
C ARG A 9 -45.59 30.10 24.22
N ILE A 10 -44.50 29.64 23.60
CA ILE A 10 -44.22 28.22 23.36
C ILE A 10 -42.87 27.93 24.05
N GLY A 11 -42.71 26.72 24.59
CA GLY A 11 -41.58 26.38 25.47
C GLY A 11 -40.27 26.10 24.75
N PHE A 12 -39.15 26.38 25.43
CA PHE A 12 -37.84 25.87 25.03
C PHE A 12 -37.73 24.37 25.31
N ILE A 13 -37.27 23.62 24.31
CA ILE A 13 -36.54 22.35 24.49
C ILE A 13 -35.19 22.54 23.82
N GLY A 14 -34.12 22.04 24.43
CA GLY A 14 -32.74 22.34 24.04
C GLY A 14 -32.32 21.69 22.73
N LEU A 15 -31.74 22.47 21.83
CA LEU A 15 -31.10 21.98 20.61
C LEU A 15 -29.73 21.39 20.96
N ILE A 16 -29.60 20.06 20.98
CA ILE A 16 -28.30 19.39 21.08
C ILE A 16 -27.76 19.23 19.66
N LEU A 17 -26.78 20.05 19.30
CA LEU A 17 -26.12 20.00 18.00
C LEU A 17 -25.05 18.90 18.01
N ILE A 18 -25.38 17.71 17.52
CA ILE A 18 -24.39 16.65 17.27
C ILE A 18 -23.97 16.73 15.80
N LEU A 19 -22.70 17.06 15.54
CA LEU A 19 -22.11 16.89 14.21
C LEU A 19 -21.77 15.41 14.03
N PHE A 20 -22.47 14.75 13.11
CA PHE A 20 -21.93 13.58 12.40
C PHE A 20 -21.41 14.07 11.05
N GLY A 21 -20.17 13.69 10.72
CA GLY A 21 -19.64 13.82 9.37
C GLY A 21 -20.00 12.56 8.59
N PHE A 22 -20.47 12.73 7.35
CA PHE A 22 -20.80 11.63 6.45
C PHE A 22 -19.71 11.52 5.38
N SER A 23 -19.33 10.28 5.04
CA SER A 23 -18.44 9.98 3.91
C SER A 23 -19.23 9.87 2.62
N ALA A 24 -18.72 10.45 1.54
CA ALA A 24 -19.21 10.18 0.19
C ALA A 24 -18.63 8.85 -0.32
N GLY A 25 -18.95 8.46 -1.56
CA GLY A 25 -18.38 7.28 -2.23
C GLY A 25 -16.86 7.25 -2.09
N ARG A 26 -16.32 6.13 -1.55
CA ARG A 26 -14.94 6.11 -1.08
C ARG A 26 -13.95 6.13 -2.22
N ALA A 27 -13.53 7.34 -2.47
CA ALA A 27 -12.37 7.67 -3.23
C ALA A 27 -11.15 6.88 -2.66
N ALA A 28 -10.06 6.71 -3.42
CA ALA A 28 -9.32 7.89 -3.80
C ALA A 28 -9.35 8.95 -2.66
N GLY A 29 -9.11 8.51 -1.41
CA GLY A 29 -8.58 9.27 -0.26
C GLY A 29 -9.06 8.80 1.13
N GLU A 30 -10.10 7.94 1.20
CA GLU A 30 -10.91 7.67 2.42
C GLU A 30 -10.71 6.32 3.15
N LEU A 31 -11.33 6.08 4.36
CA LEU A 31 -11.15 5.05 5.48
C LEU A 31 -11.76 3.64 5.25
N ASP A 32 -11.01 2.60 5.61
CA ASP A 32 -11.35 1.18 5.62
C ASP A 32 -11.15 0.80 7.09
N PRO A 33 -12.25 0.55 7.81
CA PRO A 33 -12.30 0.75 9.24
C PRO A 33 -11.86 -0.48 10.06
N THR A 34 -11.03 -1.37 9.49
CA THR A 34 -10.84 -2.73 10.00
C THR A 34 -9.63 -2.93 10.96
N PHE A 35 -8.38 -3.15 10.50
CA PHE A 35 -7.15 -3.48 11.31
C PHE A 35 -7.10 -2.71 12.63
N ASN A 36 -6.97 -3.38 13.79
CA ASN A 36 -7.41 -2.79 15.06
C ASN A 36 -6.42 -2.19 16.12
N PRO A 37 -5.11 -1.86 15.92
CA PRO A 37 -4.10 -1.85 16.99
C PRO A 37 -3.53 -0.64 17.72
N SER A 38 -2.79 -0.97 18.78
CA SER A 38 -2.74 -0.31 20.09
C SER A 38 -1.59 -0.88 20.90
N VAL A 39 -1.17 -0.31 22.02
CA VAL A 39 -1.28 1.03 22.60
C VAL A 39 0.12 1.19 23.22
N PHE A 40 0.83 2.30 23.05
CA PHE A 40 2.21 2.46 23.55
C PHE A 40 2.23 3.15 24.92
N GLY A 41 3.39 3.30 25.55
CA GLY A 41 3.45 3.81 26.93
C GLY A 41 4.77 4.50 27.31
N VAL A 42 4.80 5.21 28.44
CA VAL A 42 6.02 5.71 29.08
C VAL A 42 6.39 4.63 30.10
N GLY A 43 7.61 4.15 30.13
CA GLY A 43 8.63 4.59 29.23
C GLY A 43 8.42 4.26 27.73
N ASN A 44 7.97 3.08 27.24
CA ASN A 44 8.32 2.27 26.02
C ASN A 44 7.71 2.55 24.61
N GLY A 45 8.51 2.23 23.58
CA GLY A 45 8.04 1.94 22.22
C GLY A 45 8.62 2.76 21.07
N THR A 46 9.85 2.43 20.65
CA THR A 46 10.24 2.52 19.22
C THR A 46 9.61 1.36 18.43
N ILE A 47 9.88 1.22 17.12
CA ILE A 47 9.86 0.01 16.29
C ILE A 47 11.18 0.00 15.56
N SER A 48 11.57 -1.13 15.01
CA SER A 48 12.62 -1.14 14.07
C SER A 48 12.24 -1.80 12.79
N VAL A 49 11.23 -2.70 12.66
CA VAL A 49 10.92 -3.53 11.43
C VAL A 49 9.99 -4.73 11.58
N ILE A 50 10.22 -5.96 10.93
CA ILE A 50 9.27 -6.92 10.16
C ILE A 50 9.83 -7.81 8.96
N ARG A 51 9.13 -8.77 8.30
CA ARG A 51 8.97 -9.02 6.79
C ARG A 51 8.01 -10.21 6.50
N LYS A 52 7.73 -10.65 5.23
CA LYS A 52 6.59 -11.49 4.69
C LYS A 52 6.83 -12.96 4.22
N GLN A 53 6.09 -14.00 4.71
CA GLN A 53 6.11 -15.43 4.24
C GLN A 53 4.79 -15.66 3.47
N PRO A 54 4.62 -16.83 2.82
CA PRO A 54 3.38 -17.15 2.10
C PRO A 54 2.06 -16.97 2.88
N ASP A 55 1.86 -17.63 4.01
CA ASP A 55 0.55 -17.77 4.69
C ASP A 55 -0.22 -16.46 5.19
N GLY A 56 0.27 -15.18 5.19
CA GLY A 56 -0.22 -13.97 6.03
C GLY A 56 0.73 -13.01 6.97
N LYS A 57 1.26 -12.94 8.31
CA LYS A 57 1.24 -13.07 9.93
C LYS A 57 2.57 -12.35 10.37
N PHE A 58 2.89 -11.34 11.20
CA PHE A 58 4.19 -10.57 10.97
C PHE A 58 5.39 -10.60 11.99
N LEU A 59 6.61 -10.06 11.66
CA LEU A 59 7.97 -10.49 12.18
C LEU A 59 9.20 -9.50 12.43
N VAL A 60 9.58 -9.02 13.63
CA VAL A 60 10.44 -7.80 13.84
C VAL A 60 11.56 -7.90 14.87
N GLY A 61 12.21 -6.78 15.07
CA GLY A 61 13.06 -6.45 16.19
C GLY A 61 13.09 -4.95 16.33
N GLY A 62 13.85 -4.50 17.32
CA GLY A 62 13.96 -3.11 17.72
C GLY A 62 14.40 -2.94 19.18
N THR A 63 14.33 -1.74 19.73
CA THR A 63 15.27 -1.23 20.75
C THR A 63 14.87 -1.25 22.25
N PHE A 64 13.74 -1.87 22.56
CA PHE A 64 12.78 -1.78 23.71
C PHE A 64 13.39 -1.75 25.26
N ILE A 65 12.73 -2.09 26.42
CA ILE A 65 13.09 -2.97 27.63
C ILE A 65 11.85 -3.66 28.32
N GLU A 66 11.71 -5.02 28.24
CA GLU A 66 10.61 -6.11 28.42
C GLU A 66 9.44 -6.82 27.40
N LEU A 67 8.82 -6.41 26.16
CA LEU A 67 7.51 -6.32 25.19
C LEU A 67 5.94 -6.13 25.55
N ASN A 68 5.07 -5.10 25.65
CA ASN A 68 3.58 -5.24 26.07
C ASN A 68 3.07 -5.99 27.41
N GLY A 69 3.77 -6.11 28.54
CA GLY A 69 3.49 -6.99 29.72
C GLY A 69 3.76 -8.54 29.75
N GLN A 70 5.02 -9.02 29.84
CA GLN A 70 5.66 -10.38 29.97
C GLN A 70 7.20 -10.17 30.12
N ALA A 71 8.10 -11.03 29.60
CA ALA A 71 9.54 -10.91 29.83
C ALA A 71 10.45 -11.20 28.62
N THR A 72 10.71 -10.23 27.73
CA THR A 72 11.46 -10.40 26.41
C THR A 72 12.63 -9.31 26.63
N VAL A 73 13.97 -9.58 26.48
CA VAL A 73 15.06 -8.59 25.91
C VAL A 73 16.75 -9.10 23.42
N ALA A 74 16.48 -8.85 22.05
CA ALA A 74 15.75 -7.79 21.22
C ALA A 74 14.81 -8.04 19.94
N VAL A 75 14.00 -9.11 19.74
CA VAL A 75 13.19 -9.41 18.48
C VAL A 75 11.73 -10.05 18.63
N ALA A 76 10.77 -10.17 17.62
CA ALA A 76 9.46 -10.96 17.67
C ALA A 76 8.53 -11.34 16.42
N ARG A 77 7.36 -12.08 16.55
CA ARG A 77 6.43 -12.77 15.54
C ARG A 77 4.88 -12.42 15.58
N LEU A 78 3.91 -13.16 14.98
CA LEU A 78 2.40 -13.18 15.19
C LEU A 78 1.68 -14.48 14.65
N ASN A 79 0.39 -14.76 14.97
CA ASN A 79 -0.40 -15.96 14.49
C ASN A 79 -1.39 -15.69 13.30
N ALA A 80 -2.59 -16.34 13.34
CA ALA A 80 -3.81 -16.45 12.48
C ALA A 80 -4.57 -15.18 11.96
N ASP A 81 -5.82 -14.99 12.40
CA ASP A 81 -6.70 -13.80 12.43
C ASP A 81 -6.00 -12.45 12.75
N GLY A 82 -5.86 -12.06 14.03
CA GLY A 82 -4.92 -11.03 14.48
C GLY A 82 -4.33 -11.19 15.92
N THR A 83 -4.75 -12.15 16.76
CA THR A 83 -4.10 -12.45 18.06
C THR A 83 -2.68 -13.05 17.96
N VAL A 84 -1.91 -13.09 19.05
CA VAL A 84 -0.47 -13.38 19.04
C VAL A 84 -0.16 -14.88 19.15
N ASP A 85 1.02 -15.28 18.66
CA ASP A 85 1.45 -16.70 18.67
C ASP A 85 2.48 -17.03 19.79
N SER A 86 2.73 -18.33 20.12
CA SER A 86 3.46 -18.69 21.38
C SER A 86 4.02 -20.16 21.68
N THR A 87 5.17 -20.70 21.16
CA THR A 87 6.32 -21.48 21.84
C THR A 87 7.87 -21.12 21.53
N PHE A 88 8.54 -20.03 22.02
CA PHE A 88 9.59 -19.09 21.43
C PHE A 88 10.90 -19.16 22.20
N SER A 89 11.63 -20.27 22.34
CA SER A 89 13.03 -20.25 22.85
C SER A 89 13.99 -19.17 22.22
N SER A 90 13.97 -17.87 22.61
CA SER A 90 14.58 -16.66 21.97
C SER A 90 15.59 -15.80 22.84
N PRO A 91 16.79 -15.37 22.36
CA PRO A 91 18.03 -15.15 23.15
C PRO A 91 18.41 -13.74 23.58
N GLU A 92 19.68 -13.60 23.97
CA GLU A 92 20.32 -12.36 24.43
C GLU A 92 21.07 -11.53 23.38
N PHE A 93 20.42 -10.41 23.09
CA PHE A 93 20.90 -9.18 22.48
C PHE A 93 21.08 -8.15 23.65
N GLY A 94 22.17 -8.31 24.41
CA GLY A 94 22.80 -7.38 25.37
C GLY A 94 24.03 -8.03 26.03
N ASN A 95 25.18 -7.34 26.17
CA ASN A 95 26.44 -7.96 26.65
C ASN A 95 26.43 -8.02 28.18
N GLY A 96 25.45 -8.75 28.73
CA GLY A 96 25.02 -8.81 30.13
C GLY A 96 24.43 -7.50 30.69
N SER A 97 24.84 -6.34 30.18
CA SER A 97 24.35 -5.03 30.64
C SER A 97 23.07 -4.57 29.94
N GLY A 98 22.75 -5.12 28.77
CA GLY A 98 21.74 -4.58 27.84
C GLY A 98 22.38 -3.79 26.70
N VAL A 99 21.68 -2.76 26.20
CA VAL A 99 21.92 -2.04 24.93
C VAL A 99 22.35 -3.01 23.85
N GLY A 100 21.63 -4.14 23.69
CA GLY A 100 21.77 -5.15 22.65
C GLY A 100 22.42 -4.55 21.43
N GLY A 101 21.71 -3.77 20.61
CA GLY A 101 21.94 -2.33 20.64
C GLY A 101 21.23 -1.42 19.61
N ALA A 102 20.81 -1.95 18.49
CA ALA A 102 20.09 -1.55 17.29
C ALA A 102 19.62 -2.93 16.69
N VAL A 103 18.68 -2.97 15.75
CA VAL A 103 18.20 -4.13 14.97
C VAL A 103 18.10 -3.56 13.63
N LEU A 104 18.64 -4.18 12.59
CA LEU A 104 18.49 -3.61 11.30
C LEU A 104 18.48 -4.66 10.14
N ALA A 105 17.67 -4.37 9.10
CA ALA A 105 16.82 -5.12 8.13
C ALA A 105 16.98 -6.59 7.86
N ILE A 106 15.98 -7.32 7.32
CA ILE A 106 15.95 -8.81 7.21
C ILE A 106 14.92 -9.37 6.09
N GLY A 107 14.93 -10.64 5.53
CA GLY A 107 14.38 -11.12 4.18
C GLY A 107 13.30 -12.24 3.97
N VAL A 108 13.56 -13.42 3.30
CA VAL A 108 12.56 -14.51 2.92
C VAL A 108 12.93 -16.04 2.53
N GLN A 109 14.04 -16.74 2.90
CA GLN A 109 14.39 -18.21 2.62
C GLN A 109 13.25 -19.26 2.48
N SER A 110 13.26 -20.12 1.45
CA SER A 110 12.25 -21.19 1.21
C SER A 110 12.22 -22.38 2.20
N ASP A 111 13.35 -22.96 2.64
CA ASP A 111 13.36 -23.96 3.74
C ASP A 111 13.00 -23.33 5.10
N GLY A 112 12.90 -22.01 5.06
CA GLY A 112 12.38 -21.14 6.05
C GLY A 112 13.42 -20.62 7.03
N LYS A 113 14.63 -21.17 7.07
CA LYS A 113 15.68 -20.80 8.03
C LYS A 113 16.01 -19.32 7.95
N ILE A 114 15.95 -18.60 9.06
CA ILE A 114 15.92 -17.12 9.12
C ILE A 114 17.23 -16.43 9.56
N VAL A 115 17.76 -15.44 8.85
CA VAL A 115 19.18 -15.10 9.01
C VAL A 115 19.47 -13.62 9.22
N VAL A 116 20.39 -13.25 10.15
CA VAL A 116 20.35 -12.02 11.01
C VAL A 116 21.36 -10.88 10.80
N GLY A 117 21.25 -9.63 11.25
CA GLY A 117 22.49 -8.80 11.26
C GLY A 117 22.45 -7.41 11.79
N GLY A 118 23.64 -6.92 12.14
CA GLY A 118 23.81 -5.88 13.15
C GLY A 118 25.13 -5.13 13.18
N ASP A 119 25.12 -4.07 13.96
CA ASP A 119 26.27 -3.42 14.60
C ASP A 119 26.70 -4.50 15.57
N ILE A 120 27.85 -5.19 15.59
CA ILE A 120 27.86 -6.47 16.38
C ILE A 120 29.01 -6.63 17.26
N TYR A 121 28.86 -6.15 18.46
CA TYR A 121 29.53 -6.41 19.71
C TYR A 121 29.13 -7.78 20.35
N GLY A 122 28.21 -8.58 19.75
CA GLY A 122 28.05 -10.03 19.99
C GLY A 122 26.63 -10.62 19.93
N VAL A 123 26.48 -11.88 20.39
CA VAL A 123 25.26 -12.59 20.90
C VAL A 123 25.65 -13.65 21.93
N ASN A 124 24.79 -13.94 22.90
CA ASN A 124 25.04 -14.96 23.93
C ASN A 124 26.36 -14.68 24.70
N ASN A 125 26.70 -13.40 24.82
CA ASN A 125 27.98 -12.86 25.31
C ASN A 125 29.22 -13.30 24.48
N VAL A 126 29.01 -13.83 23.27
CA VAL A 126 30.07 -14.19 22.31
C VAL A 126 30.37 -13.02 21.37
N ASN A 127 31.64 -12.64 21.32
CA ASN A 127 32.11 -11.41 20.68
C ASN A 127 32.08 -11.51 19.13
N ALA A 128 30.93 -11.16 18.54
CA ALA A 128 30.85 -9.88 17.83
C ALA A 128 31.04 -9.78 16.30
N LYS A 129 30.41 -10.54 15.40
CA LYS A 129 30.38 -10.14 13.96
C LYS A 129 29.04 -10.52 13.33
N LYS A 130 28.85 -10.44 12.01
CA LYS A 130 27.73 -9.59 11.60
C LYS A 130 26.37 -10.22 11.34
N ILE A 131 26.27 -11.55 11.38
CA ILE A 131 25.05 -12.30 11.04
C ILE A 131 25.12 -13.75 11.60
N TYR A 132 24.00 -14.49 11.69
CA TYR A 132 23.80 -15.95 11.93
C TYR A 132 22.38 -16.50 11.44
N ARG A 133 22.01 -17.82 11.33
CA ARG A 133 20.76 -18.39 10.62
C ARG A 133 19.80 -19.32 11.40
N LEU A 134 18.49 -19.38 11.15
CA LEU A 134 17.43 -20.13 11.89
C LEU A 134 16.96 -21.52 11.33
N ASN A 135 15.75 -22.06 11.70
CA ASN A 135 15.23 -23.48 11.58
C ASN A 135 13.83 -23.88 12.27
N PRO A 136 12.66 -23.62 11.69
CA PRO A 136 11.31 -23.30 12.28
C PRO A 136 10.99 -22.85 13.72
N ASP A 137 11.65 -23.35 14.77
CA ASP A 137 11.28 -23.01 16.15
C ASP A 137 11.80 -21.61 16.54
N GLY A 138 13.10 -21.56 16.90
CA GLY A 138 14.14 -20.54 17.13
C GLY A 138 15.22 -20.99 18.07
N SER A 139 15.67 -22.24 18.00
CA SER A 139 16.93 -22.72 18.55
C SER A 139 18.09 -22.49 17.58
N LEU A 140 19.23 -21.96 18.04
CA LEU A 140 20.17 -21.23 17.18
C LEU A 140 20.94 -22.24 16.31
N ASP A 141 20.60 -22.35 15.00
CA ASP A 141 21.25 -23.24 14.00
C ASP A 141 22.79 -23.19 14.15
N PRO A 142 23.48 -24.34 14.30
CA PRO A 142 24.93 -24.48 14.32
C PRO A 142 25.62 -24.71 12.96
N THR A 143 25.06 -24.36 11.79
CA THR A 143 25.71 -24.60 10.47
C THR A 143 26.46 -23.45 9.68
N PHE A 144 26.62 -22.18 10.13
CA PHE A 144 27.27 -21.02 9.41
C PHE A 144 28.76 -21.11 9.50
N GLN A 145 29.31 -20.38 8.54
CA GLN A 145 30.62 -19.83 8.57
C GLN A 145 30.65 -18.31 8.21
N SER A 146 30.76 -17.37 9.17
CA SER A 146 30.94 -15.93 8.82
C SER A 146 32.33 -15.59 8.31
N PRO A 147 32.44 -14.69 7.31
CA PRO A 147 33.68 -14.04 6.90
C PRO A 147 34.40 -13.32 8.00
N LEU A 148 35.59 -12.87 7.63
CA LEU A 148 36.58 -12.48 8.59
C LEU A 148 36.87 -11.00 8.52
N PHE A 149 35.85 -10.24 8.88
CA PHE A 149 35.97 -8.82 9.07
C PHE A 149 37.09 -8.61 10.15
N ASP A 150 38.09 -7.77 9.87
CA ASP A 150 39.21 -7.33 10.73
C ASP A 150 39.10 -5.84 11.18
N SER A 151 39.66 -5.39 12.30
CA SER A 151 39.10 -4.50 13.39
C SER A 151 38.80 -2.97 13.31
N SER A 152 39.69 -2.06 12.84
CA SER A 152 39.78 -0.59 13.11
C SER A 152 38.73 0.45 12.58
N SER A 153 37.44 0.17 12.44
CA SER A 153 36.42 1.26 12.45
C SER A 153 35.04 0.74 12.93
N ASN A 154 33.93 1.46 12.70
CA ASN A 154 32.80 1.64 13.64
C ASN A 154 31.36 1.35 13.10
N GLY A 155 31.29 0.55 12.06
CA GLY A 155 30.42 -0.53 11.61
C GLY A 155 28.96 -0.67 11.28
N ILE A 156 28.23 0.33 10.77
CA ILE A 156 26.87 0.35 10.16
C ILE A 156 26.45 -0.80 9.17
N VAL A 157 25.24 -0.81 8.53
CA VAL A 157 24.63 -1.48 7.32
C VAL A 157 23.19 -1.01 7.13
N TYR A 158 22.48 -1.14 5.98
CA TYR A 158 21.01 -1.00 5.93
C TYR A 158 20.35 -2.12 4.79
N ASP A 159 19.12 -2.48 4.19
CA ASP A 159 17.96 -3.60 4.12
C ASP A 159 18.10 -4.90 3.24
N ILE A 160 17.02 -5.77 3.01
CA ILE A 160 16.94 -7.28 2.73
C ILE A 160 15.68 -7.99 1.97
N GLU A 161 15.85 -9.08 1.13
CA GLU A 161 14.86 -9.93 0.35
C GLU A 161 15.27 -11.31 -0.34
N VAL A 162 14.43 -12.37 -0.41
CA VAL A 162 14.78 -13.72 -0.99
C VAL A 162 14.67 -13.89 -2.51
N GLN A 163 15.72 -14.39 -3.14
CA GLN A 163 15.55 -15.00 -4.46
C GLN A 163 15.09 -16.47 -4.28
N PRO A 164 14.90 -17.31 -5.31
CA PRO A 164 14.25 -18.63 -5.09
C PRO A 164 14.94 -19.76 -4.26
N ASP A 165 16.21 -20.15 -4.45
CA ASP A 165 16.77 -21.45 -3.94
C ASP A 165 17.04 -21.70 -2.40
N ASP A 166 16.79 -20.77 -1.44
CA ASP A 166 17.54 -20.17 -0.20
C ASP A 166 18.48 -18.73 -0.05
N LYS A 167 19.61 -17.98 -0.60
CA LYS A 167 21.10 -17.91 -1.22
C LYS A 167 22.14 -16.77 -0.90
N ILE A 168 22.14 -16.17 0.24
CA ILE A 168 21.68 -14.81 0.35
C ILE A 168 22.78 -13.77 -0.08
N VAL A 169 22.50 -12.53 -0.57
CA VAL A 169 23.47 -11.54 -1.16
C VAL A 169 23.49 -10.13 -0.33
N ALA A 170 24.57 -9.24 -0.14
CA ALA A 170 24.74 -7.95 0.72
C ALA A 170 25.44 -6.64 0.24
N GLY A 171 25.47 -5.41 0.87
CA GLY A 171 26.35 -4.22 0.54
C GLY A 171 26.71 -3.16 1.65
N GLY A 172 27.85 -2.39 1.59
CA GLY A 172 28.45 -1.75 2.82
C GLY A 172 29.80 -0.98 3.10
N GLN A 173 30.03 -0.56 4.37
CA GLN A 173 30.95 0.53 4.85
C GLN A 173 32.05 0.02 5.79
N PHE A 174 32.49 -1.25 5.76
CA PHE A 174 33.73 -1.72 6.49
C PHE A 174 35.26 -1.45 6.02
N ASN A 175 36.06 -2.31 5.31
CA ASN A 175 37.25 -2.25 4.37
C ASN A 175 37.74 -3.64 3.71
N THR A 176 36.98 -4.77 3.61
CA THR A 176 37.12 -6.15 2.96
C THR A 176 38.37 -6.60 2.18
N THR A 177 38.45 -7.92 2.00
CA THR A 177 39.01 -8.59 0.82
C THR A 177 38.30 -9.92 0.61
N ILE A 178 38.03 -10.33 -0.62
CA ILE A 178 38.41 -11.68 -1.07
C ILE A 178 38.90 -11.59 -2.55
N GLY A 179 38.87 -12.62 -3.42
CA GLY A 179 39.31 -12.70 -4.84
C GLY A 179 40.28 -11.64 -5.40
N GLY A 180 41.29 -11.31 -4.61
CA GLY A 180 42.34 -10.35 -4.90
C GLY A 180 42.04 -8.91 -4.49
N ALA A 181 40.80 -8.56 -4.20
CA ALA A 181 40.40 -7.20 -3.97
C ALA A 181 39.22 -7.04 -3.00
N THR A 182 38.90 -5.79 -2.77
CA THR A 182 38.39 -5.32 -1.49
C THR A 182 37.08 -4.46 -1.63
N SER A 183 35.76 -4.75 -1.76
CA SER A 183 34.61 -3.73 -1.80
C SER A 183 33.22 -4.08 -1.22
N ASN A 184 32.07 -3.59 -1.77
CA ASN A 184 30.83 -3.36 -0.99
C ASN A 184 29.38 -3.72 -1.48
N PHE A 185 29.20 -4.81 -2.23
CA PHE A 185 27.97 -5.64 -2.39
C PHE A 185 28.36 -7.17 -2.33
N MET A 186 27.62 -8.33 -2.14
CA MET A 186 28.07 -9.78 -2.22
C MET A 186 27.13 -11.03 -2.12
N ARG A 187 27.27 -12.25 -2.75
CA ARG A 187 26.28 -13.44 -2.77
C ARG A 187 26.25 -14.43 -1.56
N LEU A 188 25.87 -15.74 -1.60
CA LEU A 188 26.34 -16.96 -0.80
C LEU A 188 25.92 -18.33 -1.46
N ASN A 189 25.97 -19.50 -0.77
CA ASN A 189 25.54 -20.86 -1.17
C ASN A 189 25.05 -21.79 -0.01
N ALA A 190 23.90 -22.45 -0.09
CA ALA A 190 23.19 -23.35 0.88
C ALA A 190 23.61 -23.40 2.38
N ASN A 191 24.72 -24.07 2.74
CA ASN A 191 25.27 -24.10 4.11
C ASN A 191 25.78 -22.73 4.55
N GLY A 192 26.21 -22.02 3.53
CA GLY A 192 26.44 -20.63 3.34
C GLY A 192 27.60 -20.39 2.41
N THR A 193 28.66 -21.19 2.49
CA THR A 193 30.00 -20.85 1.97
C THR A 193 30.01 -20.09 0.67
N VAL A 194 30.74 -18.97 0.62
CA VAL A 194 30.71 -18.00 -0.46
C VAL A 194 30.74 -18.64 -1.87
N ASP A 195 29.78 -18.29 -2.72
CA ASP A 195 29.80 -18.41 -4.19
C ASP A 195 30.89 -17.48 -4.75
N PRO A 196 32.08 -18.00 -5.15
CA PRO A 196 33.20 -17.21 -5.68
C PRO A 196 33.05 -17.03 -7.21
N SER A 197 31.83 -17.10 -7.74
CA SER A 197 31.62 -17.65 -9.08
C SER A 197 31.82 -16.70 -10.27
N PHE A 198 31.68 -15.38 -10.15
CA PHE A 198 31.86 -14.41 -11.26
C PHE A 198 32.36 -13.03 -10.79
N ALA A 199 33.36 -12.46 -11.48
CA ALA A 199 34.59 -11.97 -10.82
C ALA A 199 35.45 -10.90 -11.59
N GLY A 200 36.61 -10.45 -10.99
CA GLY A 200 37.74 -9.54 -11.45
C GLY A 200 37.70 -7.97 -11.31
N PHE A 201 38.22 -7.28 -10.26
CA PHE A 201 37.35 -6.60 -9.24
C PHE A 201 37.47 -5.08 -8.71
N SER A 202 36.36 -4.33 -8.34
CA SER A 202 36.26 -2.98 -7.56
C SER A 202 34.84 -2.37 -6.94
N THR A 203 34.71 -1.46 -5.84
CA THR A 203 33.70 -0.34 -5.30
C THR A 203 34.01 0.64 -4.06
N VAL A 204 33.43 1.90 -3.83
CA VAL A 204 33.66 2.83 -2.62
C VAL A 204 32.59 3.45 -1.63
N GLY A 205 31.27 3.22 -1.59
CA GLY A 205 30.46 3.73 -0.43
C GLY A 205 28.94 3.48 -0.46
N THR A 206 28.01 4.25 0.18
CA THR A 206 26.50 4.07 0.36
C THR A 206 25.72 3.64 -0.87
N ILE A 207 24.42 3.34 -0.85
CA ILE A 207 23.81 2.17 -0.17
C ILE A 207 22.99 2.65 1.12
N ASN A 208 21.64 2.48 1.22
CA ASN A 208 20.56 2.09 2.25
C ASN A 208 19.97 0.57 2.68
N ASN A 209 18.95 -0.39 2.42
CA ASN A 209 18.14 -1.36 1.44
C ASN A 209 18.55 -2.79 0.87
N VAL A 210 17.65 -3.67 0.31
CA VAL A 210 17.71 -4.82 -0.67
C VAL A 210 16.27 -5.04 -1.35
N GLU A 211 16.04 -5.54 -2.61
CA GLU A 211 14.68 -5.68 -3.26
C GLU A 211 14.49 -6.50 -4.59
N LEU A 212 13.48 -7.41 -4.80
CA LEU A 212 13.50 -8.43 -5.91
C LEU A 212 12.61 -8.42 -7.18
N GLN A 213 13.26 -8.47 -8.37
CA GLN A 213 12.65 -8.81 -9.67
C GLN A 213 12.45 -10.30 -9.96
N PRO A 214 11.26 -10.66 -10.51
CA PRO A 214 11.00 -12.00 -11.07
C PRO A 214 11.87 -12.45 -12.24
N ASP A 215 12.50 -11.54 -12.99
CA ASP A 215 13.31 -11.91 -14.17
C ASP A 215 14.72 -12.39 -13.83
N GLY A 216 15.17 -12.01 -12.63
CA GLY A 216 16.49 -12.24 -12.12
C GLY A 216 17.14 -10.97 -11.62
N LYS A 217 17.23 -9.94 -12.46
CA LYS A 217 18.44 -9.13 -12.54
C LYS A 217 18.52 -8.07 -11.43
N ILE A 218 19.39 -8.23 -10.42
CA ILE A 218 19.49 -7.59 -9.08
C ILE A 218 19.89 -6.08 -9.05
N LEU A 219 19.42 -5.31 -8.05
CA LEU A 219 19.05 -3.87 -8.08
C LEU A 219 20.11 -2.83 -7.58
N THR A 220 20.00 -2.33 -6.32
CA THR A 220 20.79 -1.42 -5.44
C THR A 220 21.19 0.00 -5.86
N ALA A 221 21.88 0.79 -4.98
CA ALA A 221 21.27 1.96 -4.36
C ALA A 221 22.04 3.18 -3.87
N GLY A 222 21.51 4.40 -4.09
CA GLY A 222 21.69 5.55 -3.20
C GLY A 222 21.84 6.96 -3.74
N SER A 223 23.04 7.54 -3.82
CA SER A 223 23.29 8.61 -4.80
C SER A 223 24.00 8.12 -6.03
N THR A 224 24.06 6.83 -6.21
CA THR A 224 23.66 6.29 -7.48
C THR A 224 23.08 4.86 -7.28
N VAL A 225 22.14 4.40 -8.10
CA VAL A 225 21.34 3.14 -8.03
C VAL A 225 21.39 2.57 -9.41
N VAL A 226 21.40 1.23 -9.63
CA VAL A 226 21.10 0.57 -10.95
C VAL A 226 20.26 -0.82 -10.82
N ARG A 227 20.04 -2.12 -11.26
CA ARG A 227 20.14 -3.41 -12.15
C ARG A 227 21.30 -4.21 -12.84
N ARG A 228 21.51 -5.48 -12.47
CA ARG A 228 22.46 -6.39 -13.15
C ARG A 228 21.96 -7.82 -13.24
N THR A 229 22.42 -8.61 -14.23
CA THR A 229 21.88 -9.98 -14.48
C THR A 229 22.21 -11.06 -13.39
N THR A 230 22.54 -12.30 -13.73
CA THR A 230 22.67 -13.48 -12.83
C THR A 230 24.03 -13.72 -12.15
N ASP A 231 25.10 -13.64 -12.94
CA ASP A 231 26.45 -14.16 -12.71
C ASP A 231 27.27 -13.23 -11.82
N GLY A 232 27.76 -12.16 -12.43
CA GLY A 232 28.18 -10.95 -11.82
C GLY A 232 28.06 -9.67 -12.70
N SER A 233 28.17 -9.81 -14.00
CA SER A 233 28.30 -8.71 -14.95
C SER A 233 27.27 -7.58 -14.85
N VAL A 234 27.60 -6.45 -15.45
CA VAL A 234 26.65 -5.39 -15.73
C VAL A 234 25.50 -6.00 -16.56
N ASP A 235 24.24 -5.89 -16.12
CA ASP A 235 23.16 -5.77 -17.12
C ASP A 235 23.40 -4.47 -17.90
N GLY A 236 24.06 -4.60 -19.05
CA GLY A 236 24.52 -3.49 -19.90
C GLY A 236 23.41 -2.91 -20.76
N THR A 237 22.18 -3.37 -20.56
CA THR A 237 20.98 -2.66 -20.98
C THR A 237 20.56 -1.64 -19.91
N PHE A 238 21.26 -1.57 -18.78
CA PHE A 238 20.70 -1.10 -17.51
C PHE A 238 21.49 0.01 -16.80
N ALA A 239 20.77 0.95 -16.20
CA ALA A 239 21.05 2.35 -16.47
C ALA A 239 20.82 3.39 -15.38
N ALA A 240 21.78 4.31 -15.18
CA ALA A 240 21.72 5.13 -13.97
C ALA A 240 20.52 6.09 -14.00
N PRO A 241 20.34 6.80 -12.91
CA PRO A 241 19.61 8.06 -12.77
C PRO A 241 20.51 9.25 -12.39
N GLY A 242 19.96 10.47 -12.11
CA GLY A 242 20.65 11.76 -12.28
C GLY A 242 20.80 12.77 -11.08
N LEU A 243 21.95 12.84 -10.33
CA LEU A 243 22.19 13.34 -8.96
C LEU A 243 23.59 13.85 -8.54
N VAL A 244 23.72 14.55 -7.39
CA VAL A 244 25.00 15.01 -6.75
C VAL A 244 24.89 15.49 -5.23
N SER A 245 25.12 14.69 -4.15
CA SER A 245 25.10 14.99 -2.64
C SER A 245 24.17 14.08 -1.75
N ALA A 246 24.15 13.95 -0.36
CA ALA A 246 23.03 13.51 0.63
C ALA A 246 23.23 13.21 2.19
N ALA A 247 22.15 12.67 2.85
CA ALA A 247 22.01 11.60 3.92
C ALA A 247 20.51 11.04 4.00
N VAL A 248 20.10 9.76 4.24
CA VAL A 248 18.85 9.15 3.60
C VAL A 248 18.10 7.95 4.32
N TYR A 249 16.94 7.33 3.86
CA TYR A 249 16.61 5.84 3.94
C TYR A 249 15.28 5.05 3.40
N ALA A 250 15.27 3.99 2.49
CA ALA A 250 14.07 3.23 1.85
C ALA A 250 14.07 1.90 0.94
N LEU A 251 13.05 0.99 0.65
CA LEU A 251 12.83 0.24 -0.71
C LEU A 251 11.85 -0.94 -1.15
N ARG A 252 11.12 -0.87 -2.34
CA ARG A 252 10.65 -2.00 -3.26
C ARG A 252 10.79 -1.74 -4.79
N LEU A 253 10.55 -2.81 -5.60
CA LEU A 253 10.14 -3.07 -7.00
C LEU A 253 8.59 -3.11 -7.20
N GLN A 254 8.14 -3.07 -8.47
CA GLN A 254 6.79 -3.38 -8.95
C GLN A 254 6.41 -4.80 -9.46
N PRO A 255 5.13 -5.20 -9.39
CA PRO A 255 4.61 -6.40 -10.07
C PRO A 255 4.59 -6.38 -11.60
N ASP A 256 4.28 -5.26 -12.30
CA ASP A 256 4.62 -5.13 -13.74
C ASP A 256 6.09 -4.75 -13.97
N GLY A 257 6.92 -4.94 -12.95
CA GLY A 257 8.37 -4.81 -12.95
C GLY A 257 8.95 -3.42 -12.68
N ARG A 258 8.19 -2.33 -12.70
CA ARG A 258 8.55 -0.89 -12.59
C ARG A 258 9.21 -0.40 -11.21
N ILE A 259 9.34 0.91 -10.85
CA ILE A 259 10.33 1.51 -9.86
C ILE A 259 9.87 2.75 -9.07
N LEU A 260 10.55 3.04 -7.93
CA LEU A 260 10.60 4.28 -7.11
C LEU A 260 12.05 4.85 -6.79
N ILE A 261 12.35 6.13 -6.38
CA ILE A 261 13.64 6.55 -5.65
C ILE A 261 14.03 7.49 -4.44
N GLY A 262 15.00 7.05 -3.62
CA GLY A 262 15.22 7.59 -2.26
C GLY A 262 16.60 7.96 -1.63
N GLY A 263 16.64 9.03 -0.83
CA GLY A 263 17.67 10.10 -0.74
C GLY A 263 17.54 11.15 0.40
N GLN A 264 17.86 12.43 0.18
CA GLN A 264 17.53 13.74 0.85
C GLN A 264 17.60 15.01 -0.12
N PHE A 265 17.21 15.02 -1.45
CA PHE A 265 17.92 15.70 -2.65
C PHE A 265 17.37 16.95 -3.42
N ASN A 266 18.03 17.93 -4.18
CA ASN A 266 17.82 19.47 -4.34
C ASN A 266 17.41 20.45 -5.61
N THR A 267 16.50 20.20 -6.60
CA THR A 267 15.77 20.95 -7.70
C THR A 267 15.39 20.03 -8.93
N VAL A 268 15.27 20.41 -10.23
CA VAL A 268 15.19 19.60 -11.54
C VAL A 268 14.84 20.43 -12.80
N ASN A 269 15.44 20.07 -13.95
CA ASN A 269 15.09 20.45 -15.34
C ASN A 269 14.11 21.62 -15.57
N GLY A 270 14.62 22.86 -15.63
CA GLY A 270 13.85 24.02 -16.09
C GLY A 270 12.95 24.65 -15.01
N PHE A 271 11.71 24.17 -14.88
CA PHE A 271 10.74 24.65 -13.86
C PHE A 271 10.63 23.66 -12.68
N ASN A 272 9.46 23.12 -12.28
CA ASN A 272 9.28 22.54 -10.93
C ASN A 272 8.42 21.22 -10.70
N GLN A 273 9.02 20.06 -10.30
CA GLN A 273 8.50 18.74 -9.81
C GLN A 273 9.22 18.29 -8.49
N GLY A 274 10.10 17.26 -8.42
CA GLY A 274 10.84 16.71 -7.24
C GLY A 274 10.00 16.10 -6.09
N SER A 275 10.24 16.38 -4.81
CA SER A 275 11.01 15.52 -3.94
C SER A 275 10.56 14.06 -3.75
N LEU A 276 10.40 13.35 -4.88
CA LEU A 276 10.70 11.95 -5.27
C LEU A 276 10.24 11.66 -6.73
N ALA A 277 10.27 10.41 -7.27
CA ALA A 277 10.06 10.16 -8.71
C ALA A 277 9.76 8.74 -9.25
N ARG A 278 9.64 8.70 -10.61
CA ARG A 278 9.34 7.70 -11.69
C ARG A 278 10.49 7.34 -12.64
N LEU A 279 10.54 6.10 -13.23
CA LEU A 279 10.86 5.88 -14.68
C LEU A 279 9.90 4.97 -15.46
N ASN A 280 9.85 5.07 -16.80
CA ASN A 280 9.09 4.19 -17.70
C ASN A 280 9.52 2.74 -17.49
N ALA A 281 8.73 1.75 -17.94
CA ALA A 281 9.12 0.33 -17.89
C ALA A 281 10.58 0.10 -18.36
N ASP A 282 11.08 0.94 -19.27
CA ASP A 282 12.45 0.90 -19.70
C ASP A 282 13.38 1.88 -19.00
N GLY A 283 12.96 2.98 -18.35
CA GLY A 283 13.53 4.34 -18.55
C GLY A 283 14.50 4.85 -17.47
N SER A 284 15.32 5.91 -17.60
CA SER A 284 15.56 6.91 -18.67
C SER A 284 14.43 7.92 -18.99
N LEU A 285 14.66 9.24 -18.71
CA LEU A 285 13.86 10.43 -18.18
C LEU A 285 12.37 10.58 -18.79
N ASP A 286 11.37 11.27 -18.15
CA ASP A 286 9.84 11.39 -18.26
C ASP A 286 9.01 12.46 -19.15
N ILE A 287 8.01 12.11 -20.05
CA ILE A 287 7.18 13.03 -20.95
C ILE A 287 5.64 13.35 -20.66
N ASN A 288 4.79 12.50 -20.02
CA ASN A 288 3.34 12.60 -19.55
C ASN A 288 2.91 12.25 -18.02
N PHE A 289 3.76 12.39 -16.97
CA PHE A 289 3.73 12.09 -15.50
C PHE A 289 3.83 13.33 -14.57
N ASN A 290 3.20 13.34 -13.40
CA ASN A 290 2.52 14.58 -13.06
C ASN A 290 2.72 15.20 -11.64
N LEU A 291 3.94 15.25 -11.06
CA LEU A 291 4.18 15.69 -9.65
C LEU A 291 4.47 17.21 -9.36
N ASN A 292 4.45 18.11 -10.33
CA ASN A 292 3.63 19.36 -10.29
C ASN A 292 3.71 20.47 -9.15
N ASN A 293 4.65 21.45 -9.16
CA ASN A 293 4.53 22.97 -8.97
C ASN A 293 4.07 23.82 -7.64
N ALA A 294 4.89 24.47 -6.70
CA ALA A 294 4.92 25.83 -5.90
C ALA A 294 6.14 26.52 -5.00
N GLY A 295 7.42 26.08 -4.72
CA GLY A 295 8.54 26.46 -3.75
C GLY A 295 9.28 25.25 -3.02
N ALA A 296 9.73 25.21 -1.71
CA ALA A 296 10.13 23.99 -0.85
C ALA A 296 11.05 24.05 0.47
N ASN A 297 11.23 22.95 1.31
CA ASN A 297 12.27 22.77 2.40
C ASN A 297 12.68 21.39 3.15
N GLY A 298 11.87 20.36 3.55
CA GLY A 298 12.21 19.27 4.57
C GLY A 298 12.63 17.78 4.16
N LEU A 299 12.68 16.74 5.02
CA LEU A 299 13.32 15.36 4.86
C LEU A 299 12.31 14.16 4.71
N VAL A 300 12.65 12.99 4.14
CA VAL A 300 11.58 12.04 3.68
C VAL A 300 11.78 10.53 3.87
N ASN A 301 12.81 10.00 4.50
CA ASN A 301 13.28 8.61 4.30
C ASN A 301 12.54 7.54 3.32
N ASP A 302 11.24 7.04 3.30
CA ASP A 302 10.66 5.82 2.53
C ASP A 302 9.13 5.77 2.10
N ILE A 303 8.63 4.82 1.23
CA ILE A 303 7.27 4.57 0.62
C ILE A 303 6.65 3.14 0.83
N LEU A 304 5.35 2.78 0.62
CA LEU A 304 4.77 1.42 0.86
C LEU A 304 3.82 0.96 -0.26
N LEU A 305 4.07 -0.17 -0.93
CA LEU A 305 3.17 -1.05 -1.73
C LEU A 305 1.90 -1.49 -0.96
N ALA A 306 0.97 -2.34 -1.49
CA ALA A 306 -0.48 -2.17 -1.22
C ALA A 306 -1.53 -3.34 -1.57
N SER A 307 -2.86 -3.34 -1.13
CA SER A 307 -4.26 -4.01 -1.37
C SER A 307 -5.54 -3.69 -2.44
N ASP A 308 -5.72 -2.70 -3.41
CA ASP A 308 -6.34 -2.67 -4.81
C ASP A 308 -5.43 -2.08 -5.99
N GLY A 309 -4.60 -1.01 -5.82
CA GLY A 309 -3.67 -0.34 -6.81
C GLY A 309 -2.56 0.69 -6.30
N LYS A 310 -2.86 2.02 -6.12
CA LYS A 310 -2.23 3.30 -5.57
C LYS A 310 -1.12 3.23 -4.46
N ILE A 311 -0.32 4.29 -4.12
CA ILE A 311 0.59 4.34 -2.91
C ILE A 311 0.62 5.57 -1.91
N VAL A 312 1.37 5.56 -0.77
CA VAL A 312 1.26 6.29 0.52
C VAL A 312 2.59 6.36 1.38
N ILE A 313 2.90 7.48 2.14
CA ILE A 313 4.22 7.84 2.79
C ILE A 313 4.32 8.99 3.95
N THR A 314 5.26 8.99 4.96
CA THR A 314 5.24 9.72 6.33
C THR A 314 6.48 9.91 7.29
N GLY A 315 6.78 11.06 7.94
CA GLY A 315 8.15 11.48 8.41
C GLY A 315 8.58 13.00 8.38
N PHE A 316 9.71 13.47 7.79
CA PHE A 316 10.37 14.83 8.00
C PHE A 316 10.18 16.08 6.99
N PHE A 317 9.35 16.08 5.93
CA PHE A 317 8.94 17.21 4.99
C PHE A 317 8.03 18.28 5.56
N THR A 318 8.33 19.57 5.65
CA THR A 318 7.26 20.51 6.08
C THR A 318 6.06 20.61 5.16
N THR A 319 6.19 20.38 3.86
CA THR A 319 5.10 20.59 2.86
C THR A 319 5.51 19.97 1.46
N PHE A 320 4.82 20.20 0.31
CA PHE A 320 5.00 19.67 -1.09
C PHE A 320 4.00 20.38 -2.06
N ASN A 321 4.01 21.70 -2.20
CA ASN A 321 3.21 22.58 -3.10
C ASN A 321 1.87 23.27 -2.69
N ALA A 322 1.99 24.58 -2.42
CA ALA A 322 1.01 25.64 -2.09
C ALA A 322 0.13 25.43 -0.85
N THR A 323 -1.11 24.95 -1.00
CA THR A 323 -2.10 24.87 0.07
C THR A 323 -1.54 24.10 1.27
N ALA A 324 -1.48 24.69 2.47
CA ALA A 324 -0.66 24.18 3.56
C ALA A 324 -1.05 22.79 4.02
N ARG A 325 -0.01 22.02 4.34
CA ARG A 325 -0.13 20.61 4.66
C ARG A 325 1.11 20.05 5.60
N GLN A 326 1.21 19.12 7.66
CA GLN A 326 1.96 18.53 8.79
C GLN A 326 1.78 16.97 8.61
N LYS A 327 2.83 16.17 8.34
CA LYS A 327 3.28 14.73 8.30
C LYS A 327 2.88 13.40 7.56
N VAL A 328 2.03 13.24 6.54
CA VAL A 328 1.44 11.91 6.11
C VAL A 328 0.81 11.64 4.70
N ALA A 329 1.39 11.81 3.51
CA ALA A 329 0.54 11.80 2.30
C ALA A 329 0.12 10.45 1.62
N ARG A 330 -0.82 10.48 0.64
CA ARG A 330 -1.39 9.37 -0.20
C ARG A 330 -1.49 9.72 -1.68
N LEU A 331 -1.68 8.77 -2.63
CA LEU A 331 -1.42 8.91 -4.06
C LEU A 331 -2.16 8.24 -5.19
N ASN A 332 -2.00 8.80 -6.40
CA ASN A 332 -2.68 8.52 -7.65
C ASN A 332 -1.90 8.06 -8.85
N ALA A 333 -2.52 7.23 -9.67
CA ALA A 333 -1.92 6.58 -10.84
C ALA A 333 -0.86 7.42 -11.55
N ASP A 334 -1.15 8.67 -11.88
CA ASP A 334 -0.38 9.33 -12.90
C ASP A 334 0.34 10.61 -12.43
N GLY A 335 0.03 11.13 -11.23
CA GLY A 335 0.50 12.44 -10.78
C GLY A 335 0.59 12.84 -9.32
N THR A 336 -0.30 12.42 -8.42
CA THR A 336 -0.52 13.21 -7.20
C THR A 336 -0.89 12.40 -5.99
N LEU A 337 -0.48 12.88 -4.83
CA LEU A 337 -1.32 13.23 -3.70
C LEU A 337 -2.83 12.87 -3.75
N ASP A 338 -3.54 12.40 -2.71
CA ASP A 338 -4.95 11.89 -2.70
C ASP A 338 -6.08 12.53 -1.79
N PRO A 339 -7.18 13.17 -2.30
CA PRO A 339 -7.83 14.37 -1.75
C PRO A 339 -8.37 14.21 -0.34
N THR A 340 -8.90 13.03 -0.01
CA THR A 340 -9.81 12.88 1.13
C THR A 340 -9.13 12.34 2.39
N PHE A 341 -7.82 12.61 2.56
CA PHE A 341 -6.99 12.08 3.66
C PHE A 341 -6.73 13.12 4.86
N GLN A 342 -7.16 13.00 6.19
CA GLN A 342 -7.81 13.92 7.28
C GLN A 342 -7.21 14.48 8.69
N ASN A 343 -6.89 15.81 8.84
CA ASN A 343 -6.16 16.81 9.75
C ASN A 343 -6.91 17.87 10.59
N ASN A 344 -6.51 17.97 11.86
CA ASN A 344 -6.23 19.31 12.39
C ASN A 344 -4.80 19.35 13.00
N PRO A 345 -3.93 20.31 12.61
CA PRO A 345 -2.44 20.35 12.63
C PRO A 345 -1.59 19.97 13.83
N GLN A 346 -2.14 19.34 14.85
CA GLN A 346 -1.35 18.58 15.79
C GLN A 346 -0.70 17.37 15.09
N PHE A 347 -0.04 17.55 13.93
CA PHE A 347 0.94 16.67 13.26
C PHE A 347 2.40 17.10 13.60
N ALA A 348 2.59 18.17 14.38
CA ALA A 348 3.80 18.96 14.59
C ALA A 348 5.17 18.29 14.91
N ASN A 349 5.34 17.47 15.94
CA ASN A 349 6.59 17.49 16.73
C ASN A 349 7.40 16.17 16.76
N LEU A 350 7.92 15.65 15.65
CA LEU A 350 8.28 14.23 15.63
C LEU A 350 9.28 13.80 14.52
N PHE A 351 9.90 12.60 14.67
CA PHE A 351 10.81 11.79 13.80
C PHE A 351 10.22 10.36 13.52
N ALA A 352 10.73 9.39 12.71
CA ALA A 352 9.78 8.48 11.96
C ALA A 352 9.88 7.00 11.46
N LYS A 353 10.36 5.92 12.08
CA LYS A 353 10.66 4.65 11.33
C LYS A 353 9.65 4.04 10.27
N ASP A 354 8.94 2.91 10.49
CA ASP A 354 8.27 2.15 9.39
C ASP A 354 7.12 1.22 9.77
N ALA A 355 6.57 0.54 8.77
CA ALA A 355 5.18 0.33 8.50
C ALA A 355 4.68 -1.03 7.95
N GLU A 356 3.52 -1.55 8.40
CA GLU A 356 2.71 -2.45 7.55
C GLU A 356 1.18 -2.36 7.67
N PHE A 357 0.53 -3.23 6.88
CA PHE A 357 -0.83 -3.75 6.74
C PHE A 357 -0.96 -5.06 7.50
N PHE A 358 -1.82 -5.17 8.51
CA PHE A 358 -2.57 -6.39 8.82
C PHE A 358 -3.39 -6.85 7.58
N ALA A 359 -4.34 -7.76 7.74
CA ALA A 359 -5.24 -8.20 6.67
C ALA A 359 -6.05 -7.05 6.01
N ASP A 360 -6.45 -6.07 6.81
CA ASP A 360 -7.76 -5.41 6.70
C ASP A 360 -7.67 -3.88 6.91
N GLY A 361 -7.90 -3.00 5.93
CA GLY A 361 -8.04 -1.52 6.11
C GLY A 361 -7.08 -0.57 6.86
N LYS A 362 -6.22 -0.96 7.80
CA LYS A 362 -5.43 0.01 8.65
C LYS A 362 -3.92 -0.28 8.70
N LEU A 363 -3.18 0.50 9.51
CA LEU A 363 -1.70 0.63 9.61
C LEU A 363 -1.35 0.99 11.12
N LEU A 364 -0.13 0.68 11.64
CA LEU A 364 0.49 0.85 13.01
C LEU A 364 2.04 1.35 13.20
N VAL A 365 2.57 2.62 13.16
CA VAL A 365 4.04 3.07 13.02
C VAL A 365 4.48 3.77 14.28
N GLY A 366 5.77 4.11 14.39
CA GLY A 366 6.03 5.54 14.56
C GLY A 366 7.32 6.13 14.03
N GLY A 367 7.80 7.20 14.69
CA GLY A 367 9.22 7.42 14.98
C GLY A 367 9.54 8.02 16.35
N GLY A 368 10.32 9.10 16.43
CA GLY A 368 10.81 9.68 17.68
C GLY A 368 10.42 11.09 18.02
N VAL A 369 9.67 11.26 19.11
CA VAL A 369 9.12 12.57 19.48
C VAL A 369 10.22 13.62 19.59
N GLN A 370 9.99 14.77 18.94
CA GLN A 370 10.80 15.96 19.11
C GLN A 370 10.41 16.68 20.40
N ALA A 371 9.10 16.79 20.68
CA ALA A 371 8.53 17.22 21.96
C ALA A 371 7.01 16.97 22.05
N GLY A 372 6.49 16.77 23.27
CA GLY A 372 5.05 16.76 23.54
C GLY A 372 4.43 15.36 23.72
N PRO A 373 3.09 15.30 23.92
CA PRO A 373 2.39 14.13 24.45
C PRO A 373 2.06 13.10 23.35
N THR A 374 3.01 12.78 22.49
CA THR A 374 2.75 11.88 21.36
C THR A 374 3.30 10.48 21.59
N PRO A 375 2.46 9.44 21.52
CA PRO A 375 2.88 8.05 21.65
C PRO A 375 3.81 7.64 20.51
N SER A 376 4.85 6.86 20.79
CA SER A 376 5.94 6.66 19.86
C SER A 376 5.67 5.69 18.76
N LEU A 377 4.81 4.71 18.94
CA LEU A 377 4.05 4.17 17.83
C LEU A 377 2.56 4.23 18.13
N VAL A 378 1.77 4.30 17.06
CA VAL A 378 0.34 4.62 16.99
C VAL A 378 -0.32 4.00 15.73
N ARG A 379 -1.60 4.26 15.42
CA ARG A 379 -2.43 3.58 14.40
C ARG A 379 -3.44 4.49 13.72
N LEU A 380 -3.72 4.18 12.46
CA LEU A 380 -4.73 4.81 11.66
C LEU A 380 -5.38 3.95 10.54
N ASN A 381 -6.54 4.38 10.02
CA ASN A 381 -7.35 3.80 8.91
C ASN A 381 -7.22 4.55 7.56
N THR A 382 -7.88 4.09 6.48
CA THR A 382 -7.74 4.65 5.10
C THR A 382 -8.06 6.14 4.81
N ASP A 383 -8.65 6.96 5.68
CA ASP A 383 -8.82 8.42 5.46
C ASP A 383 -7.92 9.32 6.28
N GLY A 384 -7.37 8.95 7.43
CA GLY A 384 -6.81 10.02 8.25
C GLY A 384 -7.50 10.40 9.58
N THR A 385 -8.62 9.83 10.05
CA THR A 385 -9.22 10.17 11.38
C THR A 385 -8.86 9.29 12.60
N LEU A 386 -8.36 9.86 13.73
CA LEU A 386 -7.65 9.17 14.82
C LEU A 386 -8.30 7.86 15.19
N ASP A 387 -7.51 6.78 15.23
CA ASP A 387 -8.00 5.53 15.70
C ASP A 387 -8.08 5.57 17.22
N THR A 388 -9.15 6.23 17.61
CA THR A 388 -9.55 6.57 18.96
C THR A 388 -10.19 5.39 19.65
N THR A 389 -10.52 4.33 18.90
CA THR A 389 -10.80 3.02 19.50
C THR A 389 -9.64 2.58 20.37
N ILE A 390 -8.39 2.98 20.02
CA ILE A 390 -7.21 2.32 20.55
C ILE A 390 -6.00 3.30 20.59
N LEU A 391 -5.98 4.03 21.70
CA LEU A 391 -5.14 5.21 21.91
C LEU A 391 -3.89 4.87 22.71
N PHE A 392 -2.85 4.49 21.99
CA PHE A 392 -1.46 4.53 22.42
C PHE A 392 -1.23 5.69 23.36
N ALA A 393 -0.63 5.44 24.52
CA ALA A 393 -0.55 6.48 25.53
C ALA A 393 0.47 7.53 25.10
N ALA A 394 0.20 8.81 25.35
CA ALA A 394 1.13 9.94 25.14
C ALA A 394 2.52 9.71 25.75
N ALA A 395 2.49 8.89 26.77
CA ALA A 395 3.56 8.14 27.34
C ALA A 395 4.33 7.40 26.20
N THR A 396 5.49 7.91 25.77
CA THR A 396 6.61 7.20 25.08
C THR A 396 7.90 8.04 24.99
N THR A 397 8.98 7.64 25.67
CA THR A 397 10.25 8.39 25.74
C THR A 397 11.31 8.04 24.68
N GLY A 398 10.99 8.15 23.39
CA GLY A 398 12.02 8.15 22.32
C GLY A 398 11.54 7.79 20.91
N LYS A 399 12.40 7.15 20.10
CA LYS A 399 12.31 6.90 18.64
C LYS A 399 11.27 5.87 18.17
N VAL A 400 11.22 5.55 16.87
CA VAL A 400 10.71 4.37 16.13
C VAL A 400 11.39 4.49 14.78
N ARG A 401 11.57 3.33 14.19
CA ARG A 401 12.71 3.09 13.38
C ARG A 401 12.63 1.97 12.33
N GLU A 402 11.55 1.14 12.16
CA GLU A 402 11.08 0.48 10.87
C GLU A 402 9.80 -0.56 10.99
N ILE A 403 8.94 -1.17 10.03
CA ILE A 403 7.76 -2.25 10.03
C ILE A 403 7.37 -2.84 8.58
N LEU A 404 6.62 -4.00 8.32
CA LEU A 404 6.32 -5.03 7.18
C LEU A 404 5.50 -6.37 7.61
N ARG A 405 5.57 -7.60 6.97
CA ARG A 405 4.41 -8.61 6.87
C ARG A 405 4.40 -10.24 6.89
N GLN A 406 4.92 -11.11 7.81
CA GLN A 406 5.07 -12.67 7.76
C GLN A 406 3.93 -13.65 7.26
N PRO A 407 3.35 -14.73 7.92
CA PRO A 407 2.27 -15.51 7.27
C PRO A 407 0.85 -16.03 7.88
N ASP A 408 -0.10 -15.29 8.50
CA ASP A 408 -1.58 -15.43 8.57
C ASP A 408 -2.25 -14.01 8.59
N GLY A 409 -1.84 -13.02 9.45
CA GLY A 409 -2.44 -11.65 9.34
C GLY A 409 -1.92 -10.31 9.99
N LYS A 410 -0.79 -10.17 10.73
CA LYS A 410 -0.71 -9.25 11.92
C LYS A 410 0.66 -8.56 12.28
N ILE A 411 0.74 -7.26 12.66
CA ILE A 411 1.98 -6.41 12.93
C ILE A 411 2.62 -6.41 14.31
N LEU A 412 3.92 -6.15 14.26
CA LEU A 412 4.84 -5.98 15.35
C LEU A 412 5.62 -4.66 15.40
N VAL A 413 6.08 -4.36 16.62
CA VAL A 413 6.46 -3.03 17.10
C VAL A 413 7.68 -3.14 18.07
N ALA A 414 8.51 -2.13 18.45
CA ALA A 414 9.91 -2.35 18.93
C ALA A 414 10.82 -1.16 19.49
N GLY A 415 10.74 -0.55 20.71
CA GLY A 415 11.92 0.28 21.16
C GLY A 415 12.15 1.23 22.40
N GLN A 416 13.44 1.51 22.66
CA GLN A 416 14.22 2.59 23.37
C GLN A 416 13.75 3.12 24.75
N PHE A 417 12.76 2.57 25.44
CA PHE A 417 12.25 3.20 26.68
C PHE A 417 11.63 2.18 27.68
N SER A 418 10.77 2.49 28.69
CA SER A 418 10.39 1.61 29.87
C SER A 418 8.90 1.21 30.30
N ALA A 419 7.80 1.39 29.53
CA ALA A 419 6.43 0.74 29.60
C ALA A 419 5.53 0.81 28.30
N ILE A 420 5.06 -0.27 27.59
CA ILE A 420 4.22 -0.30 26.32
C ILE A 420 2.78 -0.53 26.74
N ASN A 421 1.84 0.30 26.30
CA ASN A 421 0.49 0.35 26.89
C ASN A 421 0.55 0.58 28.41
N GLY A 422 1.58 1.31 28.86
CA GLY A 422 1.94 1.40 30.27
C GLY A 422 2.52 0.11 30.88
N VAL A 423 2.56 -1.01 30.17
CA VAL A 423 3.10 -2.27 30.68
C VAL A 423 4.57 -2.36 30.29
N ARG A 424 5.52 -2.22 31.24
CA ARG A 424 6.98 -2.48 31.02
C ARG A 424 7.05 -3.83 30.41
N ARG A 425 7.20 -3.77 29.12
CA ARG A 425 7.69 -4.81 28.29
C ARG A 425 8.09 -4.02 27.03
N ASN A 426 9.39 -3.90 26.79
CA ASN A 426 10.16 -3.51 25.57
C ASN A 426 11.48 -4.50 25.55
N ALA A 427 12.77 -4.70 25.19
CA ALA A 427 13.93 -4.46 24.32
C ALA A 427 14.03 -5.03 22.86
N VAL A 428 13.12 -5.59 22.01
CA VAL A 428 10.30 -5.57 21.15
C VAL A 428 9.05 -4.53 21.45
N ALA A 429 7.82 -5.08 21.55
CA ALA A 429 6.55 -4.54 21.01
C ALA A 429 5.73 -5.60 20.17
N ARG A 430 4.38 -5.79 20.19
CA ARG A 430 3.67 -6.81 19.31
C ARG A 430 2.14 -6.77 19.31
N LEU A 431 1.44 -6.54 18.20
CA LEU A 431 0.05 -6.07 18.31
C LEU A 431 -0.97 -6.85 17.46
N ASN A 432 -2.22 -6.83 17.93
CA ASN A 432 -3.18 -7.95 17.72
C ASN A 432 -4.24 -7.81 16.58
N GLU A 433 -5.48 -8.37 16.71
CA GLU A 433 -6.60 -8.38 15.72
C GLU A 433 -7.47 -7.13 15.79
N ASP A 434 -8.32 -7.16 16.81
CA ASP A 434 -8.46 -6.18 17.89
C ASP A 434 -7.26 -5.26 18.13
N GLY A 435 -6.06 -5.67 17.73
CA GLY A 435 -4.88 -4.88 17.62
C GLY A 435 -4.16 -4.53 18.92
N THR A 436 -4.61 -5.05 20.05
CA THR A 436 -3.98 -4.79 21.33
C THR A 436 -2.64 -5.49 21.47
N LEU A 437 -2.48 -6.36 22.46
CA LEU A 437 -1.26 -6.33 23.24
C LEU A 437 -0.77 -7.71 23.69
N ASP A 438 -0.96 -8.73 22.87
CA ASP A 438 -0.92 -10.09 23.40
C ASP A 438 0.49 -10.52 23.86
N THR A 439 0.36 -11.28 24.93
CA THR A 439 1.29 -11.77 25.91
C THR A 439 2.01 -13.04 25.46
N GLY A 440 1.80 -13.50 24.22
CA GLY A 440 2.46 -14.71 23.71
C GLY A 440 3.96 -14.61 23.44
N PHE A 441 4.54 -13.43 23.12
CA PHE A 441 6.01 -13.32 22.96
C PHE A 441 6.66 -12.84 24.25
N VAL A 442 7.63 -13.57 24.79
CA VAL A 442 8.19 -13.46 26.14
C VAL A 442 9.73 -13.43 26.10
N PRO A 443 10.29 -12.27 25.79
CA PRO A 443 11.99 -12.07 24.93
C PRO A 443 13.23 -12.68 25.67
N TYR A 444 13.14 -13.15 26.92
CA TYR A 444 14.18 -13.77 27.78
C TYR A 444 15.45 -13.00 28.21
N PHE A 445 16.10 -12.12 27.42
CA PHE A 445 17.13 -11.14 27.92
C PHE A 445 16.55 -10.20 29.00
N ASN A 446 15.27 -10.40 29.34
CA ASN A 446 14.22 -9.46 29.70
C ASN A 446 14.64 -8.28 30.57
N THR A 447 15.38 -8.67 31.55
CA THR A 447 15.66 -7.89 32.72
C THR A 447 16.93 -7.07 32.53
N SER A 448 17.58 -7.12 31.35
CA SER A 448 18.78 -6.33 31.08
C SER A 448 18.53 -4.85 31.35
N ALA A 449 19.53 -4.24 31.97
CA ALA A 449 19.39 -2.93 32.62
C ALA A 449 19.39 -1.77 31.62
N THR A 450 20.01 -1.95 30.46
CA THR A 450 20.25 -0.86 29.52
C THR A 450 19.44 -1.01 28.23
N GLN A 451 18.90 0.14 27.84
CA GLN A 451 17.92 0.35 26.80
C GLN A 451 18.63 0.70 25.49
N GLN A 452 18.06 0.25 24.38
CA GLN A 452 18.82 -0.02 23.18
C GLN A 452 18.48 1.04 22.08
N ILE A 453 18.92 0.97 20.81
CA ILE A 453 19.02 2.07 19.79
C ILE A 453 18.73 1.67 18.29
N TYR A 454 17.67 0.90 17.94
CA TYR A 454 17.36 0.01 16.76
C TYR A 454 16.53 0.58 15.55
N ASN A 455 16.61 0.00 14.30
CA ASN A 455 15.97 0.19 12.93
C ASN A 455 16.07 -0.96 11.76
N ALA A 456 15.53 -2.22 11.76
CA ALA A 456 15.28 -3.19 10.60
C ALA A 456 15.32 -4.82 10.67
N LEU A 457 14.44 -5.67 10.01
CA LEU A 457 14.15 -7.16 10.04
C LEU A 457 13.55 -7.77 8.72
N VAL A 458 13.18 -9.08 8.79
CA VAL A 458 12.90 -10.27 7.94
C VAL A 458 11.64 -10.91 8.39
N LEU A 459 11.37 -11.92 7.60
CA LEU A 459 11.07 -13.25 8.01
C LEU A 459 11.72 -14.18 6.99
N GLN A 460 12.13 -15.39 7.33
CA GLN A 460 12.21 -16.43 6.31
C GLN A 460 11.13 -17.49 6.62
N PRO A 461 10.49 -18.12 5.61
CA PRO A 461 9.44 -19.14 5.64
C PRO A 461 9.35 -20.22 6.74
N ASP A 462 10.08 -20.12 7.85
CA ASP A 462 9.92 -20.95 9.03
C ASP A 462 9.25 -20.26 10.23
N GLY A 463 9.24 -18.92 10.28
CA GLY A 463 8.66 -18.14 11.38
C GLY A 463 9.53 -17.94 12.63
N LYS A 464 10.81 -18.20 12.64
CA LYS A 464 11.76 -17.66 13.62
C LYS A 464 11.98 -16.12 13.45
N ILE A 465 12.87 -15.42 14.19
CA ILE A 465 12.91 -13.92 14.18
C ILE A 465 14.29 -13.24 14.49
N VAL A 466 14.71 -12.06 13.98
CA VAL A 466 16.11 -11.98 13.43
C VAL A 466 17.06 -10.75 13.35
N ALA A 467 17.11 -9.56 13.97
CA ALA A 467 18.28 -8.64 13.68
C ALA A 467 19.02 -7.90 14.78
N GLY A 468 20.01 -7.10 14.39
CA GLY A 468 21.00 -6.49 15.26
C GLY A 468 21.42 -5.10 14.81
N GLY A 469 22.28 -4.45 15.57
CA GLY A 469 22.56 -3.05 15.62
C GLY A 469 23.00 -2.56 17.01
N GLY A 470 23.52 -1.33 17.15
CA GLY A 470 23.63 -0.25 18.17
C GLY A 470 24.26 -0.31 19.56
N GLY A 471 25.11 -1.25 20.00
CA GLY A 471 25.51 -1.13 21.44
C GLY A 471 26.21 -2.20 22.30
N ASN A 472 25.97 -3.51 22.22
CA ASN A 472 26.57 -4.49 23.16
C ASN A 472 26.47 -6.00 22.82
N LEU A 473 25.29 -6.60 22.62
CA LEU A 473 25.17 -7.79 21.75
C LEU A 473 24.21 -7.34 20.67
N PRO A 474 24.76 -6.60 19.71
CA PRO A 474 24.01 -5.77 18.82
C PRO A 474 23.64 -6.66 17.62
N LEU A 475 23.22 -7.87 17.94
CA LEU A 475 22.65 -8.91 17.09
C LEU A 475 22.08 -9.94 18.01
N VAL A 476 21.31 -10.83 17.43
CA VAL A 476 20.58 -11.97 17.96
C VAL A 476 19.87 -12.63 16.77
N ARG A 477 19.09 -13.66 17.07
CA ARG A 477 18.26 -14.48 16.22
C ARG A 477 17.24 -15.22 17.15
N MET A 478 15.98 -15.53 16.83
CA MET A 478 14.86 -15.81 17.78
C MET A 478 13.86 -16.86 17.30
N ASN A 479 12.95 -17.27 18.20
CA ASN A 479 12.02 -18.43 18.19
C ASN A 479 10.56 -18.07 18.36
N ALA A 480 9.57 -19.04 18.53
CA ALA A 480 8.05 -19.26 18.82
C ALA A 480 6.90 -18.82 19.97
N ASP A 481 6.62 -18.39 21.32
CA ASP A 481 6.88 -18.09 22.89
C ASP A 481 8.02 -17.37 23.74
N GLY A 482 9.11 -18.00 24.27
CA GLY A 482 10.01 -17.42 25.29
C GLY A 482 11.51 -17.08 24.98
N SER A 483 12.38 -18.08 25.07
CA SER A 483 13.72 -18.05 25.69
C SER A 483 14.96 -18.78 25.07
N GLN A 484 16.02 -18.05 24.71
CA GLN A 484 17.27 -18.43 24.03
C GLN A 484 17.27 -19.33 22.77
N ASP A 485 17.53 -18.73 21.60
CA ASP A 485 18.14 -19.38 20.42
C ASP A 485 19.61 -19.64 20.88
N THR A 486 20.11 -20.90 20.94
CA THR A 486 21.38 -21.35 21.62
C THR A 486 22.76 -21.63 20.90
N SER A 487 22.91 -22.39 19.80
CA SER A 487 24.20 -22.79 19.14
C SER A 487 24.87 -21.79 18.16
N PHE A 488 26.15 -21.38 18.35
CA PHE A 488 26.67 -20.16 17.68
C PHE A 488 28.17 -19.90 17.42
N ALA A 489 28.45 -18.90 16.54
CA ALA A 489 29.12 -17.62 16.93
C ALA A 489 29.61 -16.72 15.75
N SER A 490 29.34 -15.41 15.68
CA SER A 490 29.56 -14.62 14.45
C SER A 490 30.95 -14.02 14.25
N GLY A 491 31.85 -14.06 15.26
CA GLY A 491 32.63 -12.95 15.90
C GLY A 491 33.79 -12.12 15.27
N LEU A 492 33.85 -10.78 15.59
CA LEU A 492 34.87 -9.67 15.48
C LEU A 492 34.31 -8.19 15.31
N SER A 493 34.70 -7.25 16.18
CA SER A 493 34.29 -5.82 16.41
C SER A 493 33.01 -5.50 17.19
N SER A 494 33.26 -5.09 18.43
CA SER A 494 32.33 -4.48 19.38
C SER A 494 32.31 -2.95 19.41
N ALA A 495 32.48 -2.31 18.25
CA ALA A 495 32.15 -0.89 18.05
C ALA A 495 31.43 -0.66 16.72
N ALA A 496 31.14 -1.73 16.00
CA ALA A 496 30.52 -1.70 14.70
C ALA A 496 29.05 -1.25 14.75
N GLY A 497 28.64 -0.13 14.12
CA GLY A 497 27.31 0.50 13.82
C GLY A 497 26.18 -0.38 13.15
N ILE A 498 24.89 -0.04 12.95
CA ILE A 498 24.01 -0.52 11.80
C ILE A 498 22.78 0.43 11.72
N VAL A 499 22.22 0.59 10.50
CA VAL A 499 20.96 1.27 10.10
C VAL A 499 19.83 0.36 9.54
N ASP A 500 20.06 -0.81 8.88
CA ASP A 500 19.12 -1.78 8.18
C ASP A 500 19.96 -3.13 7.71
N LEU A 501 19.87 -3.97 6.62
CA LEU A 501 20.86 -5.11 6.30
C LEU A 501 21.31 -5.75 4.84
N ALA A 502 21.06 -7.03 4.35
CA ALA A 502 20.69 -7.66 2.97
C ALA A 502 20.41 -9.23 2.71
N LEU A 503 19.53 -9.74 1.77
CA LEU A 503 19.09 -11.21 1.55
C LEU A 503 19.36 -11.87 0.11
N THR A 504 18.99 -13.18 -0.26
CA THR A 504 18.72 -13.90 -1.62
C THR A 504 18.37 -15.45 -1.80
N THR A 505 18.82 -16.20 -2.90
CA THR A 505 18.41 -17.47 -3.66
C THR A 505 18.26 -18.73 -2.81
N GLY A 506 19.20 -19.78 -2.66
CA GLY A 506 19.81 -20.84 -1.66
C GLY A 506 20.79 -20.69 -0.40
N GLY A 507 20.47 -20.72 0.94
CA GLY A 507 20.42 -19.53 1.88
C GLY A 507 20.93 -19.37 3.33
N GLN A 508 21.02 -18.07 3.70
CA GLN A 508 22.01 -17.37 4.55
C GLN A 508 21.71 -15.86 4.88
N LEU A 509 22.66 -14.97 5.24
CA LEU A 509 22.48 -13.50 5.23
C LEU A 509 23.73 -12.70 4.95
N LEU A 510 23.54 -11.42 4.65
CA LEU A 510 24.49 -10.57 4.03
C LEU A 510 24.33 -9.12 4.54
N VAL A 511 25.42 -8.38 4.82
CA VAL A 511 25.46 -7.13 5.63
C VAL A 511 26.60 -6.18 5.28
N GLY A 512 26.47 -4.88 4.99
CA GLY A 512 27.62 -3.99 5.25
C GLY A 512 27.52 -2.47 5.56
N GLY A 513 28.44 -1.95 6.39
CA GLY A 513 28.50 -0.56 6.91
C GLY A 513 29.65 -0.33 7.96
N ASP A 514 29.72 0.87 8.61
CA ASP A 514 30.86 1.79 9.01
C ASP A 514 32.20 1.28 9.52
N ALA A 515 32.59 0.09 9.13
CA ALA A 515 33.55 -0.74 9.79
C ALA A 515 32.98 -1.70 10.82
N LEU A 516 32.05 -2.54 10.31
CA LEU A 516 31.61 -3.76 10.95
C LEU A 516 32.83 -4.53 11.45
N THR A 517 33.98 -4.35 10.81
CA THR A 517 35.26 -4.06 11.49
C THR A 517 36.12 -3.18 10.51
N SER A 518 37.35 -2.72 10.77
CA SER A 518 38.21 -2.03 9.74
C SER A 518 38.11 -2.58 8.36
N THR A 519 38.65 -3.77 8.07
CA THR A 519 38.48 -4.54 6.83
C THR A 519 37.57 -5.75 7.07
N ARG A 520 37.11 -6.45 6.04
CA ARG A 520 35.65 -6.79 5.88
C ARG A 520 34.91 -5.51 5.41
N ARG A 521 34.07 -5.25 4.38
CA ARG A 521 33.48 -3.90 3.99
C ARG A 521 32.14 -4.02 3.33
N ILE A 522 32.01 -5.02 2.48
CA ILE A 522 30.88 -5.89 2.62
C ILE A 522 31.25 -7.21 3.29
N ALA A 523 30.23 -7.92 3.79
CA ALA A 523 30.19 -9.17 4.56
C ALA A 523 29.12 -10.13 4.04
N ARG A 524 29.56 -11.37 3.79
CA ARG A 524 28.95 -12.58 3.24
C ARG A 524 28.73 -13.76 4.19
N LEU A 525 27.66 -13.87 4.98
CA LEU A 525 27.60 -14.79 6.13
C LEU A 525 26.45 -15.86 6.11
N ASN A 526 26.62 -17.03 6.72
CA ASN A 526 26.33 -18.39 6.21
C ASN A 526 25.10 -19.20 6.87
N ALA A 527 25.18 -20.29 7.71
CA ALA A 527 24.14 -20.95 8.63
C ALA A 527 24.16 -21.07 10.30
N ASN A 528 24.84 -20.25 11.18
CA ASN A 528 25.21 -20.20 12.66
C ASN A 528 26.13 -19.08 13.29
N GLY A 529 26.94 -18.23 12.62
CA GLY A 529 28.31 -17.94 13.14
C GLY A 529 29.61 -18.02 12.28
N THR A 530 30.38 -19.11 12.09
CA THR A 530 31.90 -19.11 12.14
C THR A 530 32.76 -19.51 10.89
N ILE A 531 33.39 -18.60 10.09
CA ILE A 531 34.65 -18.90 9.33
C ILE A 531 34.86 -18.45 7.82
N ASP A 532 33.86 -18.33 6.93
CA ASP A 532 34.03 -18.48 5.45
C ASP A 532 34.23 -17.19 4.60
N ASN A 533 34.95 -17.23 3.47
CA ASN A 533 35.47 -16.05 2.76
C ASN A 533 35.78 -16.33 1.27
N SER A 534 34.91 -15.98 0.31
CA SER A 534 35.27 -16.02 -1.14
C SER A 534 34.72 -14.89 -2.07
N PHE A 535 34.47 -13.66 -1.61
CA PHE A 535 33.97 -12.52 -2.43
C PHE A 535 34.71 -11.14 -2.36
N ALA A 536 34.96 -10.37 -3.46
CA ALA A 536 36.32 -10.27 -3.99
C ALA A 536 37.08 -9.04 -4.66
N VAL A 537 36.79 -7.74 -4.84
CA VAL A 537 36.25 -6.59 -4.08
C VAL A 537 36.87 -5.27 -4.80
N ASN A 538 36.91 -3.98 -4.38
CA ASN A 538 38.08 -2.96 -4.27
C ASN A 538 37.64 -1.54 -3.71
N GLN A 539 38.09 -0.96 -2.57
CA GLN A 539 37.27 -0.70 -1.33
C GLN A 539 36.66 0.64 -0.92
N PRO A 540 35.46 0.68 -0.25
CA PRO A 540 34.98 1.92 0.36
C PRO A 540 35.88 2.75 1.22
N ASN A 541 35.49 4.03 1.28
CA ASN A 541 36.05 5.04 2.14
C ASN A 541 34.97 5.67 3.06
N GLY A 542 33.79 6.05 2.56
CA GLY A 542 32.74 6.78 3.31
C GLY A 542 31.43 6.00 3.56
N ALA A 543 30.49 6.54 4.36
CA ALA A 543 29.10 6.11 4.69
C ALA A 543 28.48 5.01 3.79
N VAL A 544 28.04 3.82 4.25
CA VAL A 544 27.55 2.73 3.32
C VAL A 544 26.51 1.68 3.75
N TYR A 545 25.40 1.48 2.99
CA TYR A 545 24.28 0.66 3.48
C TYR A 545 23.13 -0.19 2.63
N ARG A 546 22.48 0.07 1.39
CA ARG A 546 21.21 -0.34 0.52
C ARG A 546 21.68 -0.97 -0.77
N ILE A 547 21.03 -2.06 -1.11
CA ILE A 547 21.68 -3.25 -1.58
C ILE A 547 20.63 -4.02 -2.39
N ASP A 548 19.75 -3.30 -3.07
CA ASP A 548 18.58 -3.82 -3.77
C ASP A 548 18.78 -4.94 -4.78
N LEU A 549 17.78 -5.82 -4.98
CA LEU A 549 18.14 -7.19 -5.25
C LEU A 549 17.12 -8.26 -5.65
N GLN A 550 17.38 -8.97 -6.75
CA GLN A 550 16.38 -9.56 -7.62
C GLN A 550 16.65 -11.05 -7.91
N SER A 551 15.77 -11.82 -8.56
CA SER A 551 15.83 -13.28 -8.51
C SER A 551 17.07 -14.05 -9.06
N ASP A 552 18.19 -13.44 -9.51
CA ASP A 552 19.38 -14.15 -10.07
C ASP A 552 20.78 -13.99 -9.38
N GLY A 553 21.45 -12.83 -9.25
CA GLY A 553 22.60 -12.68 -8.33
C GLY A 553 23.30 -11.32 -8.03
N LYS A 554 23.14 -10.22 -8.80
CA LYS A 554 24.10 -9.07 -8.80
C LYS A 554 23.58 -7.68 -9.23
N MET A 555 24.12 -6.58 -8.68
CA MET A 555 23.33 -5.43 -8.09
C MET A 555 23.73 -3.89 -7.91
N PHE A 556 23.48 -2.94 -8.83
CA PHE A 556 23.75 -1.44 -8.86
C PHE A 556 24.09 -0.49 -7.66
N ILE A 557 25.13 -0.68 -6.83
CA ILE A 557 25.30 -0.01 -5.50
C ILE A 557 25.94 1.39 -5.38
N GLY A 558 25.33 2.43 -4.73
CA GLY A 558 25.88 3.81 -4.73
C GLY A 558 25.55 4.96 -3.77
N GLY A 559 26.55 5.69 -3.21
CA GLY A 559 26.31 6.64 -2.12
C GLY A 559 27.38 7.59 -1.53
N ALA A 560 28.36 7.22 -0.70
CA ALA A 560 29.10 8.19 0.16
C ALA A 560 30.44 8.67 -0.39
N PHE A 561 30.50 8.56 -1.69
CA PHE A 561 31.57 7.79 -2.24
C PHE A 561 32.12 8.37 -3.49
N THR A 562 33.42 8.37 -3.55
CA THR A 562 34.12 9.19 -4.53
C THR A 562 34.75 8.31 -5.62
N GLN A 563 34.92 7.04 -5.32
CA GLN A 563 35.76 6.08 -6.01
C GLN A 563 35.28 4.64 -5.79
N ILE A 564 36.15 3.67 -6.09
CA ILE A 564 35.95 2.23 -6.14
C ILE A 564 37.30 1.52 -5.91
N GLY A 565 37.87 1.70 -4.71
CA GLY A 565 39.21 1.29 -4.32
C GLY A 565 40.21 2.12 -5.08
N THR A 566 40.39 1.76 -6.34
CA THR A 566 41.09 2.52 -7.38
C THR A 566 40.17 3.20 -8.39
N THR A 567 39.05 2.58 -8.77
CA THR A 567 38.21 3.00 -9.92
C THR A 567 37.38 4.24 -9.54
N ASN A 568 37.07 5.19 -10.43
CA ASN A 568 36.21 6.31 -10.01
C ASN A 568 34.73 6.05 -10.30
N ARG A 569 33.89 6.31 -9.28
CA ARG A 569 32.47 6.57 -9.43
C ARG A 569 32.06 7.46 -8.28
N GLY A 570 31.45 8.60 -8.59
CA GLY A 570 30.72 9.34 -7.59
C GLY A 570 29.53 8.47 -7.17
N ARG A 571 29.70 7.78 -6.06
CA ARG A 571 28.57 7.35 -5.28
C ARG A 571 27.79 6.26 -5.97
N ILE A 572 28.40 5.29 -6.65
CA ILE A 572 27.74 4.13 -7.30
C ILE A 572 28.69 3.17 -7.89
N ALA A 573 28.27 1.94 -8.15
CA ALA A 573 28.80 1.19 -9.26
C ALA A 573 28.08 -0.09 -9.57
N LYS A 574 28.56 -0.81 -10.59
CA LYS A 574 28.39 -2.26 -10.75
C LYS A 574 29.14 -3.10 -9.69
N LEU A 575 28.80 -4.39 -9.53
CA LEU A 575 29.29 -5.49 -8.69
C LEU A 575 28.63 -6.77 -9.21
N ASN A 576 29.48 -7.59 -9.73
CA ASN A 576 29.28 -9.00 -9.74
C ASN A 576 28.95 -9.65 -8.38
N ALA A 577 28.50 -10.91 -8.44
CA ALA A 577 28.00 -11.65 -7.32
C ALA A 577 29.12 -12.40 -6.57
N ASP A 578 30.33 -12.54 -7.14
CA ASP A 578 31.61 -12.78 -6.41
C ASP A 578 32.38 -11.50 -6.02
N GLY A 579 32.05 -10.30 -6.51
CA GLY A 579 32.67 -9.04 -6.06
C GLY A 579 33.92 -8.56 -6.98
N THR A 580 34.16 -7.45 -9.02
CA THR A 580 33.86 -6.22 -9.89
C THR A 580 32.53 -5.52 -10.02
N VAL A 581 32.59 -4.19 -9.87
CA VAL A 581 32.31 -3.28 -11.01
C VAL A 581 32.64 -3.92 -12.34
N ASP A 582 31.69 -4.65 -12.92
CA ASP A 582 31.72 -4.71 -14.36
C ASP A 582 31.51 -3.26 -14.83
N THR A 583 32.31 -2.93 -15.82
CA THR A 583 32.68 -1.58 -16.19
C THR A 583 31.75 -1.00 -17.23
N SER A 584 30.95 -1.83 -17.91
CA SER A 584 29.87 -1.38 -18.82
C SER A 584 28.72 -0.64 -18.10
N PHE A 585 28.88 -0.39 -16.80
CA PHE A 585 28.23 0.72 -16.13
C PHE A 585 29.19 1.66 -15.45
N ASN A 586 29.01 2.93 -15.79
CA ASN A 586 29.91 4.01 -15.53
C ASN A 586 29.15 5.35 -15.67
N PRO A 587 28.48 5.84 -14.61
CA PRO A 587 27.82 7.13 -14.60
C PRO A 587 28.92 8.21 -14.55
N PRO A 588 29.09 9.02 -15.60
CA PRO A 588 30.25 9.89 -15.75
C PRO A 588 30.33 11.01 -14.71
N GLY A 589 30.89 10.71 -13.55
CA GLY A 589 31.09 11.64 -12.43
C GLY A 589 30.34 11.20 -11.19
N GLY A 590 29.15 10.61 -11.33
CA GLY A 590 28.42 10.19 -10.15
C GLY A 590 28.01 11.38 -9.26
N ALA A 591 27.58 11.13 -8.03
CA ALA A 591 27.14 12.21 -7.13
C ALA A 591 28.24 12.84 -6.25
N ASN A 592 27.98 13.98 -5.56
CA ASN A 592 28.98 14.79 -4.81
C ASN A 592 28.81 14.95 -3.26
N GLY A 593 28.22 13.99 -2.54
CA GLY A 593 27.99 13.92 -1.07
C GLY A 593 26.96 12.81 -0.77
N ASP A 594 26.65 12.38 0.48
CA ASP A 594 26.68 10.94 0.90
C ASP A 594 25.37 10.17 1.28
N VAL A 595 25.02 9.01 0.64
CA VAL A 595 23.62 8.81 0.11
C VAL A 595 23.06 7.41 -0.24
N TYR A 596 21.77 7.13 0.01
CA TYR A 596 21.36 5.76 0.29
C TYR A 596 20.31 4.91 -0.60
N ASN A 597 19.16 5.28 -1.25
CA ASN A 597 18.11 4.34 -1.88
C ASN A 597 17.76 4.31 -3.43
N THR A 598 16.73 3.50 -3.91
CA THR A 598 16.44 2.86 -5.30
C THR A 598 15.04 2.38 -5.85
N ALA A 599 14.94 1.94 -7.13
CA ALA A 599 14.48 0.58 -7.52
C ALA A 599 14.95 0.22 -8.97
N VAL A 600 14.46 -0.88 -9.59
CA VAL A 600 14.68 -1.35 -11.01
C VAL A 600 13.39 -1.78 -11.72
N GLN A 601 13.25 -1.46 -13.02
CA GLN A 601 12.03 -1.57 -13.84
C GLN A 601 12.09 -2.84 -14.68
N THR A 602 10.97 -3.29 -15.22
CA THR A 602 10.82 -4.45 -16.08
C THR A 602 11.87 -4.50 -17.17
N ASP A 603 11.94 -3.45 -17.99
CA ASP A 603 12.48 -3.54 -19.34
C ASP A 603 13.84 -2.88 -19.58
N GLY A 604 14.28 -1.87 -18.79
CA GLY A 604 15.56 -1.20 -19.13
C GLY A 604 16.37 -0.37 -18.10
N LYS A 605 15.83 0.46 -17.20
CA LYS A 605 16.62 1.56 -16.57
C LYS A 605 16.04 2.03 -15.19
N ILE A 606 16.63 3.02 -14.47
CA ILE A 606 16.43 3.33 -13.00
C ILE A 606 16.26 4.82 -12.63
N ILE A 607 15.80 5.13 -11.39
CA ILE A 607 15.74 6.47 -10.69
C ILE A 607 16.70 6.57 -9.48
N LEU A 608 16.96 7.76 -8.90
CA LEU A 608 17.90 7.99 -7.78
C LEU A 608 17.82 9.30 -7.01
N SER A 609 18.66 9.40 -5.97
CA SER A 609 18.25 10.10 -4.79
C SER A 609 19.26 10.51 -3.68
N GLY A 610 19.66 11.79 -3.52
CA GLY A 610 20.71 12.35 -2.59
C GLY A 610 20.56 13.71 -1.80
N VAL A 611 21.38 14.79 -1.64
CA VAL A 611 21.03 16.17 -1.09
C VAL A 611 21.01 17.20 -2.20
N PHE A 612 20.74 16.67 -3.38
CA PHE A 612 21.74 16.84 -4.37
C PHE A 612 21.57 18.01 -5.28
N THR A 613 22.74 18.49 -5.74
CA THR A 613 23.05 19.44 -6.79
C THR A 613 23.12 18.88 -8.23
N GLY A 614 22.83 17.59 -8.55
CA GLY A 614 22.61 17.03 -9.93
C GLY A 614 23.77 16.34 -10.75
N LEU A 615 23.51 15.17 -11.37
CA LEU A 615 24.53 14.19 -11.87
C LEU A 615 25.34 14.62 -13.04
N ASN A 616 26.50 13.98 -13.13
CA ASN A 616 27.19 13.77 -14.41
C ASN A 616 27.38 15.15 -15.07
N GLY A 617 27.61 16.18 -14.22
CA GLY A 617 27.58 17.61 -14.54
C GLY A 617 26.19 18.29 -14.56
N SER A 618 25.13 17.59 -14.95
CA SER A 618 23.74 18.07 -15.00
C SER A 618 23.19 18.43 -13.62
N LEU A 619 23.45 19.68 -13.23
CA LEU A 619 22.93 20.21 -11.99
C LEU A 619 21.41 20.14 -11.87
N ASN A 620 20.62 19.87 -12.92
CA ASN A 620 20.29 20.90 -13.91
C ASN A 620 19.71 22.10 -13.14
N GLN A 621 18.47 21.97 -12.75
CA GLN A 621 18.14 22.06 -11.36
C GLN A 621 18.16 20.61 -10.80
N GLN A 622 18.14 20.43 -9.48
CA GLN A 622 18.85 19.35 -8.81
C GLN A 622 18.05 18.06 -8.39
N ARG A 623 17.48 17.85 -7.17
CA ARG A 623 16.31 17.01 -6.60
C ARG A 623 15.67 15.90 -7.50
N ILE A 624 16.15 15.45 -8.67
CA ILE A 624 15.84 14.14 -9.31
C ILE A 624 16.73 13.77 -10.51
N GLY A 625 16.75 12.47 -10.88
CA GLY A 625 17.02 12.05 -12.27
C GLY A 625 16.74 10.57 -12.56
N ARG A 626 16.93 10.12 -13.81
CA ARG A 626 16.45 8.92 -14.53
C ARG A 626 17.25 8.85 -15.87
N LEU A 627 18.13 7.87 -16.11
CA LEU A 627 19.14 7.85 -17.22
C LEU A 627 19.22 6.49 -17.99
N ASN A 628 20.26 6.27 -18.82
CA ASN A 628 20.44 5.19 -19.81
C ASN A 628 21.48 4.10 -19.45
N ALA A 629 21.44 3.00 -20.24
CA ALA A 629 21.86 1.57 -20.14
C ALA A 629 23.20 1.19 -19.46
N ASP A 630 23.89 2.18 -18.95
CA ASP A 630 25.33 2.22 -18.78
C ASP A 630 25.74 3.32 -17.79
N GLY A 631 24.79 4.11 -17.29
CA GLY A 631 25.01 5.25 -16.42
C GLY A 631 24.91 6.63 -17.08
N SER A 632 24.70 6.69 -18.40
CA SER A 632 24.72 7.92 -19.19
C SER A 632 23.39 8.67 -19.16
N LEU A 633 23.44 9.99 -18.89
CA LEU A 633 22.28 10.86 -18.63
C LEU A 633 21.19 10.77 -19.72
N ASP A 634 19.99 10.31 -19.36
CA ASP A 634 18.79 10.67 -20.13
C ASP A 634 18.36 12.07 -19.68
N THR A 635 17.50 12.71 -20.47
CA THR A 635 17.16 14.14 -20.47
C THR A 635 15.64 14.37 -20.49
N GLY A 636 14.87 13.40 -20.95
CA GLY A 636 13.41 13.46 -21.03
C GLY A 636 12.49 13.55 -19.80
N PHE A 637 12.85 13.89 -18.54
CA PHE A 637 12.03 14.07 -17.26
C PHE A 637 12.17 15.52 -16.83
N VAL A 638 11.09 16.26 -16.70
CA VAL A 638 11.16 17.72 -16.53
C VAL A 638 10.98 18.17 -15.05
N GLN A 639 11.43 19.39 -14.70
CA GLN A 639 10.98 20.23 -13.56
C GLN A 639 11.35 19.81 -12.05
N ALA A 640 11.73 20.77 -11.16
CA ALA A 640 12.27 20.78 -9.73
C ALA A 640 11.45 20.81 -8.37
N ALA A 641 11.89 20.15 -7.26
CA ALA A 641 11.51 20.49 -5.85
C ALA A 641 12.62 21.19 -5.03
N ASN A 642 12.50 21.46 -3.71
CA ASN A 642 13.61 22.05 -2.92
C ASN A 642 13.74 21.69 -1.40
N GLY A 643 13.03 20.69 -0.87
CA GLY A 643 13.29 20.07 0.44
C GLY A 643 13.60 18.58 0.34
N SER A 644 14.67 18.14 1.01
CA SER A 644 15.20 16.77 0.99
C SER A 644 14.28 15.61 0.66
N VAL A 645 14.16 15.20 -0.62
CA VAL A 645 13.54 13.97 -1.13
C VAL A 645 14.11 12.69 -0.51
N ASN A 646 13.36 11.61 -0.23
CA ASN A 646 14.02 10.38 0.22
C ASN A 646 13.43 8.98 -0.05
N ALA A 647 12.18 8.74 -0.43
CA ALA A 647 11.40 7.53 -0.07
C ALA A 647 11.60 6.11 -0.75
N LEU A 648 10.69 5.03 -0.82
CA LEU A 648 10.47 3.85 -1.84
C LEU A 648 9.73 2.45 -1.59
N ARG A 649 8.56 2.08 -2.21
CA ARG A 649 8.07 0.68 -2.53
C ARG A 649 6.86 0.59 -3.56
N ILE A 650 6.74 -0.29 -4.62
CA ILE A 650 5.86 -0.05 -5.87
C ILE A 650 4.87 -1.12 -6.50
N GLN A 651 3.84 -0.69 -7.24
CA GLN A 651 2.49 -1.32 -7.54
C GLN A 651 2.12 -1.94 -8.92
N PRO A 652 1.15 -2.88 -9.02
CA PRO A 652 0.86 -3.63 -10.25
C PRO A 652 0.69 -2.85 -11.57
N ASP A 653 0.04 -1.70 -11.58
CA ASP A 653 -0.19 -0.88 -12.79
C ASP A 653 1.04 -0.05 -13.23
N GLY A 654 2.17 -0.28 -12.56
CA GLY A 654 3.48 0.28 -12.87
C GLY A 654 3.67 1.74 -12.56
N LYS A 655 2.63 2.39 -12.03
CA LYS A 655 2.56 3.78 -11.57
C LYS A 655 3.42 4.00 -10.29
N ILE A 656 3.87 5.20 -9.88
CA ILE A 656 5.08 5.32 -8.97
C ILE A 656 5.11 6.51 -7.98
N LEU A 657 5.60 6.40 -6.73
CA LEU A 657 4.77 6.70 -5.54
C LEU A 657 5.39 7.57 -4.44
N ILE A 658 5.71 8.79 -4.74
CA ILE A 658 6.92 9.50 -4.44
C ILE A 658 6.97 10.31 -3.12
N GLY A 659 7.85 9.93 -2.21
CA GLY A 659 8.37 10.66 -1.05
C GLY A 659 8.08 12.13 -0.79
N GLY A 660 8.20 12.47 0.47
CA GLY A 660 7.67 13.66 1.08
C GLY A 660 8.22 15.03 0.80
N GLY A 661 9.52 15.17 0.62
CA GLY A 661 10.39 16.15 1.31
C GLY A 661 10.02 17.63 1.40
N PHE A 662 9.15 18.20 0.58
CA PHE A 662 9.36 19.53 0.03
C PHE A 662 8.90 20.67 0.99
N SER A 663 8.38 21.77 0.44
CA SER A 663 7.49 22.73 1.11
C SER A 663 6.51 23.25 0.08
N THR A 664 6.95 24.02 -0.91
CA THR A 664 6.20 24.17 -2.14
C THR A 664 6.82 23.33 -3.33
N ILE A 665 6.60 23.55 -4.64
CA ILE A 665 7.42 23.10 -5.84
C ILE A 665 7.95 24.24 -6.83
N GLY A 666 7.20 24.71 -7.86
CA GLY A 666 6.95 26.11 -8.37
C GLY A 666 5.68 26.25 -9.29
N GLY A 667 4.54 26.87 -8.88
CA GLY A 667 3.18 26.90 -9.52
C GLY A 667 1.94 26.49 -8.66
N ASN A 668 1.17 25.43 -9.05
CA ASN A 668 -0.09 24.81 -8.53
C ASN A 668 -0.18 24.31 -7.02
N PRO A 669 -1.20 23.51 -6.58
CA PRO A 669 -1.29 23.01 -5.17
C PRO A 669 -1.48 21.48 -4.94
N ARG A 670 -0.47 20.72 -4.46
CA ARG A 670 -0.46 19.25 -4.26
C ARG A 670 0.46 18.65 -3.14
N ILE A 671 0.31 19.05 -1.87
CA ILE A 671 1.20 18.66 -0.74
C ILE A 671 1.16 17.27 -0.05
N GLY A 672 2.24 16.52 -0.28
CA GLY A 672 2.93 15.66 0.68
C GLY A 672 3.49 14.37 0.08
N LEU A 673 3.00 13.99 -1.09
CA LEU A 673 3.28 12.74 -1.80
C LEU A 673 2.81 12.86 -3.28
N ALA A 674 3.38 12.16 -4.27
CA ALA A 674 2.74 11.95 -5.62
C ALA A 674 2.85 10.49 -6.22
N ARG A 675 1.81 9.76 -6.73
CA ARG A 675 1.96 8.49 -7.54
C ARG A 675 1.95 8.94 -8.96
N LEU A 676 2.65 8.25 -9.87
CA LEU A 676 2.74 8.77 -11.22
C LEU A 676 2.99 7.87 -12.44
N ASN A 677 2.70 8.49 -13.58
CA ASN A 677 2.58 7.93 -14.92
C ASN A 677 3.91 7.50 -15.50
N ALA A 678 3.92 6.61 -16.50
CA ALA A 678 5.12 6.03 -17.13
C ALA A 678 6.27 7.04 -17.42
N ASP A 679 5.95 8.29 -17.74
CA ASP A 679 6.83 9.39 -18.16
C ASP A 679 6.02 10.72 -18.07
N GLY A 680 6.44 11.94 -17.53
CA GLY A 680 6.36 13.50 -17.76
C GLY A 680 5.44 14.77 -17.37
N SER A 681 4.13 15.06 -17.73
CA SER A 681 3.29 16.20 -17.14
C SER A 681 1.70 16.20 -17.18
N LEU A 682 1.02 16.49 -16.02
CA LEU A 682 -0.46 16.58 -15.61
C LEU A 682 -1.43 15.33 -15.31
N ASP A 683 -1.65 14.92 -14.02
CA ASP A 683 -2.67 13.99 -13.41
C ASP A 683 -2.92 14.39 -11.96
N ASN A 684 -4.20 14.36 -11.59
CA ASN A 684 -4.74 14.92 -10.39
C ASN A 684 -6.08 14.26 -10.02
N THR A 685 -6.33 12.95 -10.24
CA THR A 685 -7.60 12.34 -9.77
C THR A 685 -7.73 12.30 -8.23
N LEU A 686 -6.93 13.13 -7.50
CA LEU A 686 -6.42 12.91 -6.16
C LEU A 686 -5.67 14.18 -5.59
N THR A 687 -5.79 14.58 -4.28
CA THR A 687 -5.02 15.66 -3.50
C THR A 687 -4.84 15.66 -1.91
N THR A 688 -4.30 14.64 -1.23
CA THR A 688 -4.00 14.43 0.24
C THR A 688 -3.35 15.58 1.01
N ASN A 689 -3.68 15.72 2.31
CA ASN A 689 -3.31 16.91 3.07
C ASN A 689 -2.33 16.72 4.23
N VAL A 690 -1.05 16.42 4.04
CA VAL A 690 -0.30 16.01 5.23
C VAL A 690 1.12 16.53 5.47
N PRO A 691 1.19 17.82 5.84
CA PRO A 691 2.98 18.93 6.30
C PRO A 691 4.22 18.15 6.87
N LEU A 692 5.03 18.55 7.89
CA LEU A 692 6.33 17.98 8.45
C LEU A 692 6.91 16.54 8.19
N GLY A 693 6.25 15.54 7.59
CA GLY A 693 6.66 14.77 6.39
C GLY A 693 6.82 13.24 6.08
N VAL A 694 8.00 12.63 5.65
CA VAL A 694 8.22 11.15 5.24
C VAL A 694 9.41 10.38 5.84
N VAL A 695 9.41 9.03 6.00
CA VAL A 695 10.56 8.19 6.44
C VAL A 695 10.74 6.66 6.21
N ASP A 696 9.97 5.63 6.60
CA ASP A 696 10.28 4.22 6.16
C ASP A 696 9.10 3.26 6.06
N ILE A 697 8.90 2.56 4.93
CA ILE A 697 7.56 2.24 4.37
C ILE A 697 7.72 0.77 3.57
N GLN A 698 6.75 -0.06 2.97
CA GLN A 698 6.50 -1.57 2.69
C GLN A 698 5.41 -2.20 1.67
N LEU A 699 4.46 -3.20 1.93
CA LEU A 699 3.69 -4.08 0.92
C LEU A 699 2.40 -5.00 1.23
N GLN A 700 1.31 -5.02 0.38
CA GLN A 700 0.32 -6.17 0.16
C GLN A 700 0.28 -6.71 -1.30
N PRO A 701 -0.47 -7.82 -1.57
CA PRO A 701 -0.78 -8.30 -2.91
C PRO A 701 -1.85 -7.52 -3.68
N ASP A 702 -2.85 -6.98 -3.00
CA ASP A 702 -4.10 -6.60 -3.65
C ASP A 702 -4.06 -5.17 -4.32
N GLY A 703 -3.17 -4.23 -3.89
CA GLY A 703 -2.87 -2.76 -4.16
C GLY A 703 -3.24 -1.41 -3.29
N LYS A 704 -4.00 -1.27 -2.14
CA LYS A 704 -4.44 -0.31 -1.03
C LYS A 704 -3.42 -0.21 0.12
N ILE A 705 -3.22 0.91 0.79
CA ILE A 705 -1.86 1.41 0.84
C ILE A 705 -1.33 1.98 2.14
N LEU A 706 -0.06 1.82 2.39
CA LEU A 706 0.51 2.00 3.68
C LEU A 706 1.35 3.33 3.75
N ILE A 707 1.60 3.93 4.92
CA ILE A 707 2.32 5.20 5.31
C ILE A 707 3.22 5.08 6.60
N GLY A 708 4.54 4.81 6.59
CA GLY A 708 5.41 4.71 7.81
C GLY A 708 6.25 5.90 8.34
N GLY A 709 5.86 6.58 9.45
CA GLY A 709 6.78 7.47 10.18
C GLY A 709 6.43 8.62 11.16
N ASP A 710 6.80 9.90 10.87
CA ASP A 710 7.11 10.95 11.91
C ASP A 710 5.83 11.57 12.54
N PHE A 711 4.65 10.98 12.57
CA PHE A 711 3.45 11.80 12.41
C PHE A 711 2.38 11.91 13.57
N ILE A 712 1.73 13.08 13.83
CA ILE A 712 0.47 13.32 14.63
C ILE A 712 -1.08 13.61 14.19
N LYS A 713 -1.66 14.34 13.14
CA LYS A 713 -3.15 14.53 12.70
C LYS A 713 -3.57 15.13 11.23
N VAL A 714 -4.37 14.54 10.23
CA VAL A 714 -4.32 14.36 8.65
C VAL A 714 -4.79 15.10 7.20
N ASN A 715 -5.69 15.92 6.46
CA ASN A 715 -6.95 16.84 6.15
C ASN A 715 -7.87 17.69 7.14
N GLY A 716 -8.98 17.12 7.67
CA GLY A 716 -9.88 17.64 8.75
C GLY A 716 -9.80 17.06 10.21
N VAL A 717 -9.12 15.94 10.52
CA VAL A 717 -9.19 15.15 11.78
C VAL A 717 -7.86 14.76 12.49
N SER A 718 -7.95 14.20 13.70
CA SER A 718 -6.83 13.61 14.45
C SER A 718 -6.21 12.39 13.72
N HIS A 719 -4.96 11.90 13.97
CA HIS A 719 -4.43 10.52 13.66
C HIS A 719 -2.89 10.46 13.73
N LEU A 720 -2.28 9.59 14.56
CA LEU A 720 -0.85 9.65 14.89
C LEU A 720 -0.12 8.41 14.30
N ARG A 721 0.88 8.54 13.43
CA ARG A 721 1.74 7.44 12.93
C ARG A 721 1.09 6.06 12.58
N LEU A 722 0.63 5.89 11.33
CA LEU A 722 0.33 4.71 10.42
C LEU A 722 -1.18 4.60 9.93
N ALA A 723 -1.68 5.20 8.83
CA ALA A 723 -2.97 4.83 8.09
C ALA A 723 -3.00 3.94 6.78
N ARG A 724 -3.47 2.67 6.70
CA ARG A 724 -3.50 1.95 5.38
C ARG A 724 -4.61 2.61 4.60
N LEU A 725 -4.52 2.74 3.28
CA LEU A 725 -5.33 3.64 2.48
C LEU A 725 -6.06 3.02 1.26
N LEU A 726 -7.24 3.50 0.88
CA LEU A 726 -7.97 3.04 -0.33
C LEU A 726 -7.26 3.47 -1.62
N ASN A 727 -7.88 3.20 -2.77
CA ASN A 727 -7.02 2.89 -3.88
C ASN A 727 -7.54 2.92 -5.32
N ALA A 728 -8.50 2.08 -5.66
CA ALA A 728 -9.46 2.61 -6.60
C ALA A 728 -10.10 3.84 -5.87
N SER A 729 -10.67 4.80 -6.57
CA SER A 729 -12.04 5.12 -6.13
C SER A 729 -12.78 3.80 -6.29
N ALA A 730 -13.50 3.30 -5.28
CA ALA A 730 -14.22 2.03 -5.41
C ALA A 730 -14.83 1.95 -6.82
N PRO A 731 -14.54 0.89 -7.60
CA PRO A 731 -14.91 0.88 -9.02
C PRO A 731 -16.42 1.15 -9.12
N PRO A 732 -16.86 2.04 -10.03
CA PRO A 732 -18.28 2.31 -10.19
C PRO A 732 -18.98 0.97 -10.41
N ARG A 733 -20.10 0.74 -9.73
CA ARG A 733 -20.66 -0.62 -9.66
C ARG A 733 -21.42 -0.95 -10.95
N HIS A 734 -20.69 -1.53 -11.90
CA HIS A 734 -21.17 -1.81 -13.24
C HIS A 734 -22.39 -2.76 -13.20
N TYR A 735 -23.53 -2.26 -13.66
CA TYR A 735 -24.79 -2.98 -13.79
C TYR A 735 -24.59 -4.35 -14.48
N PHE A 736 -24.99 -5.43 -13.81
CA PHE A 736 -25.05 -6.78 -14.39
C PHE A 736 -23.69 -7.34 -14.88
N ASP A 737 -22.57 -6.89 -14.33
CA ASP A 737 -21.28 -7.58 -14.45
C ASP A 737 -21.29 -8.87 -13.60
N TYR A 738 -21.26 -10.07 -14.18
CA TYR A 738 -21.23 -11.34 -13.42
C TYR A 738 -19.81 -11.94 -13.30
N ASP A 739 -18.78 -11.35 -13.92
CA ASP A 739 -17.42 -11.93 -13.93
C ASP A 739 -16.31 -11.02 -13.40
N GLY A 740 -16.58 -9.73 -13.28
CA GLY A 740 -15.76 -8.71 -12.61
C GLY A 740 -14.78 -7.99 -13.55
N ASP A 741 -15.09 -7.85 -14.84
CA ASP A 741 -14.23 -7.14 -15.82
C ASP A 741 -14.50 -5.63 -15.93
N GLY A 742 -15.56 -5.12 -15.30
CA GLY A 742 -15.96 -3.73 -15.35
C GLY A 742 -16.87 -3.39 -16.54
N LYS A 743 -17.73 -4.33 -16.95
CA LYS A 743 -18.72 -4.17 -18.03
C LYS A 743 -19.99 -4.95 -17.74
N ALA A 744 -21.11 -4.48 -18.28
CA ALA A 744 -22.40 -5.14 -18.18
C ALA A 744 -22.49 -6.41 -19.07
N ASP A 745 -22.85 -7.55 -18.49
CA ASP A 745 -23.08 -8.78 -19.24
C ASP A 745 -24.47 -8.84 -19.88
N VAL A 746 -24.50 -9.30 -21.12
CA VAL A 746 -25.74 -9.52 -21.87
C VAL A 746 -26.43 -10.77 -21.30
N SER A 747 -27.51 -10.57 -20.53
CA SER A 747 -28.07 -11.58 -19.63
C SER A 747 -29.60 -11.70 -19.71
N VAL A 748 -30.12 -12.94 -19.74
CA VAL A 748 -31.57 -13.22 -19.81
C VAL A 748 -32.00 -14.37 -18.89
N PHE A 749 -33.23 -14.29 -18.38
CA PHE A 749 -33.91 -15.35 -17.64
C PHE A 749 -35.04 -15.97 -18.48
N ARG A 750 -35.01 -17.29 -18.63
CA ARG A 750 -36.02 -18.07 -19.37
C ARG A 750 -36.94 -18.82 -18.41
N ALA A 751 -38.12 -18.24 -18.18
CA ALA A 751 -39.13 -18.80 -17.28
C ALA A 751 -39.62 -20.21 -17.67
N SER A 752 -39.59 -20.57 -18.96
CA SER A 752 -39.96 -21.92 -19.43
C SER A 752 -38.93 -23.00 -19.08
N GLU A 753 -37.69 -22.62 -18.75
CA GLU A 753 -36.62 -23.53 -18.32
C GLU A 753 -36.21 -23.34 -16.86
N ASN A 754 -36.74 -22.30 -16.17
CA ASN A 754 -36.28 -21.82 -14.86
C ASN A 754 -34.76 -21.54 -14.82
N LYS A 755 -34.23 -21.00 -15.93
CA LYS A 755 -32.79 -20.95 -16.20
C LYS A 755 -32.33 -19.57 -16.68
N TRP A 756 -31.16 -19.17 -16.19
CA TRP A 756 -30.42 -17.98 -16.54
C TRP A 756 -29.42 -18.27 -17.67
N TYR A 757 -29.24 -17.31 -18.57
CA TYR A 757 -28.30 -17.34 -19.69
C TYR A 757 -27.51 -16.03 -19.72
N ILE A 758 -26.23 -16.08 -19.37
CA ILE A 758 -25.34 -14.92 -19.31
C ILE A 758 -24.26 -15.09 -20.37
N LEU A 759 -24.04 -14.06 -21.19
CA LEU A 759 -22.93 -13.94 -22.13
C LEU A 759 -21.93 -12.94 -21.57
N ARG A 760 -20.74 -13.42 -21.23
CA ARG A 760 -19.73 -12.62 -20.53
C ARG A 760 -19.03 -11.62 -21.44
N SER A 761 -18.89 -10.39 -20.97
CA SER A 761 -18.15 -9.28 -21.57
C SER A 761 -16.69 -9.65 -21.88
N SER A 762 -16.01 -10.29 -20.92
CA SER A 762 -14.55 -10.45 -20.91
C SER A 762 -14.00 -11.41 -21.97
N ASP A 763 -14.74 -12.49 -22.27
CA ASP A 763 -14.30 -13.56 -23.19
C ASP A 763 -15.39 -14.13 -24.11
N PHE A 764 -16.61 -13.56 -24.11
CA PHE A 764 -17.80 -14.08 -24.80
C PHE A 764 -18.19 -15.51 -24.41
N GLY A 765 -17.75 -15.98 -23.25
CA GLY A 765 -18.12 -17.25 -22.65
C GLY A 765 -19.55 -17.25 -22.12
N VAL A 766 -20.15 -18.43 -22.07
CA VAL A 766 -21.59 -18.61 -21.82
C VAL A 766 -21.84 -19.34 -20.51
N THR A 767 -22.43 -18.65 -19.53
CA THR A 767 -22.87 -19.23 -18.25
C THR A 767 -24.36 -19.60 -18.33
N GLN A 768 -24.70 -20.79 -17.83
CA GLN A 768 -26.08 -21.30 -17.80
C GLN A 768 -26.43 -21.88 -16.42
N THR A 769 -27.34 -21.22 -15.70
CA THR A 769 -27.61 -21.53 -14.29
C THR A 769 -29.09 -21.83 -14.09
N VAL A 770 -29.43 -23.01 -13.58
CA VAL A 770 -30.83 -23.37 -13.22
C VAL A 770 -31.08 -22.94 -11.78
N PHE A 771 -31.69 -21.77 -11.60
CA PHE A 771 -31.86 -21.14 -10.29
C PHE A 771 -33.17 -20.33 -10.25
N ALA A 772 -34.29 -21.05 -10.32
CA ALA A 772 -35.65 -20.55 -10.11
C ALA A 772 -36.65 -21.73 -10.00
N ILE A 773 -37.88 -21.43 -9.63
CA ILE A 773 -39.08 -22.23 -9.94
C ILE A 773 -40.12 -21.35 -10.64
N ALA A 774 -41.19 -21.98 -11.15
CA ALA A 774 -42.22 -21.28 -11.91
C ALA A 774 -42.87 -20.13 -11.10
N ASN A 775 -42.91 -18.94 -11.71
CA ASN A 775 -43.38 -17.67 -11.14
C ASN A 775 -42.45 -16.99 -10.10
N ASP A 776 -41.21 -17.44 -9.96
CA ASP A 776 -40.15 -16.61 -9.37
C ASP A 776 -39.83 -15.40 -10.27
N ILE A 777 -39.42 -14.29 -9.67
CA ILE A 777 -39.05 -13.03 -10.32
C ILE A 777 -37.51 -12.88 -10.27
N PRO A 778 -36.80 -12.62 -11.38
CA PRO A 778 -35.37 -12.34 -11.36
C PRO A 778 -35.07 -10.98 -10.68
N VAL A 779 -34.02 -10.94 -9.85
CA VAL A 779 -33.61 -9.79 -9.05
C VAL A 779 -32.06 -9.72 -8.90
N PRO A 780 -31.28 -9.83 -9.99
CA PRO A 780 -29.83 -10.02 -9.92
C PRO A 780 -29.09 -8.78 -9.42
N ALA A 781 -28.14 -8.97 -8.49
CA ALA A 781 -27.42 -7.87 -7.82
C ALA A 781 -26.23 -8.41 -7.00
N ASP A 782 -25.31 -7.56 -6.54
CA ASP A 782 -24.21 -7.94 -5.62
C ASP A 782 -24.73 -8.06 -4.17
N TYR A 783 -25.14 -9.25 -3.73
CA TYR A 783 -25.64 -9.47 -2.36
C TYR A 783 -24.56 -9.91 -1.38
N ASP A 784 -23.50 -10.60 -1.84
CA ASP A 784 -22.40 -11.02 -0.95
C ASP A 784 -21.26 -9.99 -0.80
N GLY A 785 -21.16 -9.01 -1.71
CA GLY A 785 -20.26 -7.86 -1.66
C GLY A 785 -18.90 -8.06 -2.33
N ASP A 786 -18.74 -9.02 -3.24
CA ASP A 786 -17.49 -9.19 -4.01
C ASP A 786 -17.36 -8.25 -5.22
N GLY A 787 -18.41 -7.48 -5.51
CA GLY A 787 -18.46 -6.56 -6.65
C GLY A 787 -18.96 -7.18 -7.95
N LYS A 788 -19.50 -8.40 -7.91
CA LYS A 788 -20.13 -9.08 -9.05
C LYS A 788 -21.62 -9.27 -8.82
N THR A 789 -22.34 -9.52 -9.89
CA THR A 789 -23.78 -9.74 -9.90
C THR A 789 -24.09 -11.19 -9.51
N ASP A 790 -24.78 -11.41 -8.39
CA ASP A 790 -25.32 -12.72 -8.04
C ASP A 790 -26.51 -13.11 -8.91
N VAL A 791 -26.63 -14.40 -9.20
CA VAL A 791 -27.84 -14.98 -9.79
C VAL A 791 -28.91 -15.10 -8.69
N ALA A 792 -29.95 -14.26 -8.75
CA ALA A 792 -30.91 -14.10 -7.66
C ALA A 792 -32.38 -14.02 -8.08
N ILE A 793 -33.28 -14.58 -7.26
CA ILE A 793 -34.74 -14.54 -7.42
C ILE A 793 -35.47 -14.04 -6.16
N PHE A 794 -36.65 -13.44 -6.38
CA PHE A 794 -37.69 -13.25 -5.37
C PHE A 794 -38.88 -14.17 -5.68
N ARG A 795 -39.43 -14.82 -4.65
CA ARG A 795 -40.53 -15.79 -4.74
C ARG A 795 -41.83 -15.21 -4.18
N PRO A 796 -42.77 -14.72 -5.02
CA PRO A 796 -43.99 -14.06 -4.55
C PRO A 796 -44.90 -14.97 -3.71
N SER A 797 -44.85 -16.29 -3.92
CA SER A 797 -45.69 -17.25 -3.18
C SER A 797 -45.30 -17.44 -1.71
N SER A 798 -44.10 -16.99 -1.30
CA SER A 798 -43.60 -17.13 0.08
C SER A 798 -42.97 -15.86 0.66
N GLY A 799 -42.75 -14.81 -0.15
CA GLY A 799 -42.01 -13.62 0.29
C GLY A 799 -40.52 -13.91 0.51
N SER A 800 -39.95 -14.85 -0.25
CA SER A 800 -38.59 -15.34 -0.05
C SER A 800 -37.66 -14.89 -1.18
N TRP A 801 -36.56 -14.24 -0.83
CA TRP A 801 -35.43 -14.02 -1.70
C TRP A 801 -34.48 -15.22 -1.64
N TRP A 802 -33.83 -15.50 -2.76
CA TRP A 802 -32.76 -16.49 -2.88
C TRP A 802 -31.70 -15.94 -3.82
N TYR A 803 -30.43 -16.10 -3.48
CA TYR A 803 -29.32 -15.77 -4.39
C TYR A 803 -28.24 -16.86 -4.33
N LEU A 804 -27.43 -16.92 -5.39
CA LEU A 804 -26.30 -17.83 -5.54
C LEU A 804 -25.00 -17.01 -5.51
N SER A 805 -24.34 -17.02 -4.36
CA SER A 805 -23.11 -16.27 -4.06
C SER A 805 -22.04 -16.43 -5.14
N SER A 806 -21.60 -15.32 -5.74
CA SER A 806 -20.46 -15.23 -6.67
C SER A 806 -19.17 -15.80 -6.07
N ILE A 807 -18.89 -15.48 -4.80
CA ILE A 807 -17.67 -15.87 -4.07
C ILE A 807 -17.45 -17.39 -4.06
N ASN A 808 -18.52 -18.17 -3.86
CA ASN A 808 -18.39 -19.60 -3.50
C ASN A 808 -19.54 -20.51 -3.96
N ASN A 809 -20.52 -20.01 -4.72
CA ASN A 809 -21.71 -20.72 -5.18
C ASN A 809 -22.62 -21.25 -4.05
N ALA A 810 -22.59 -20.65 -2.85
CA ALA A 810 -23.59 -20.94 -1.81
C ALA A 810 -24.97 -20.37 -2.19
N GLN A 811 -25.99 -21.23 -2.08
CA GLN A 811 -27.39 -20.83 -2.18
C GLN A 811 -27.87 -20.26 -0.85
N ILE A 812 -28.14 -18.96 -0.80
CA ILE A 812 -28.63 -18.24 0.38
C ILE A 812 -30.15 -18.02 0.29
N ASN A 813 -30.84 -17.94 1.43
CA ASN A 813 -32.26 -17.59 1.53
C ASN A 813 -32.50 -16.48 2.56
N VAL A 814 -33.27 -15.47 2.18
CA VAL A 814 -33.78 -14.42 3.08
C VAL A 814 -35.29 -14.35 2.94
N ASN A 815 -36.02 -14.39 4.07
CA ASN A 815 -37.48 -14.35 4.06
C ASN A 815 -37.96 -12.94 4.42
N PHE A 816 -38.26 -12.14 3.39
CA PHE A 816 -38.61 -10.74 3.50
C PHE A 816 -39.54 -10.29 2.36
N GLY A 817 -40.72 -9.79 2.69
CA GLY A 817 -41.78 -9.43 1.74
C GLY A 817 -42.97 -10.39 1.77
N GLN A 818 -43.91 -10.23 0.83
CA GLN A 818 -45.12 -11.06 0.72
C GLN A 818 -45.66 -11.09 -0.73
N ALA A 819 -46.72 -11.86 -0.97
CA ALA A 819 -47.41 -11.89 -2.26
C ALA A 819 -47.98 -10.51 -2.65
N GLY A 820 -47.67 -10.04 -3.86
CA GLY A 820 -48.08 -8.73 -4.39
C GLY A 820 -47.09 -7.60 -4.15
N ASP A 821 -45.98 -7.86 -3.45
CA ASP A 821 -44.85 -6.94 -3.35
C ASP A 821 -44.01 -6.91 -4.64
N ILE A 822 -43.43 -5.76 -4.97
CA ILE A 822 -42.55 -5.55 -6.13
C ILE A 822 -41.10 -5.40 -5.63
N PRO A 823 -40.18 -6.34 -5.96
CA PRO A 823 -38.79 -6.29 -5.53
C PRO A 823 -37.97 -5.27 -6.33
N ARG A 824 -37.13 -4.48 -5.64
CA ARG A 824 -36.28 -3.43 -6.24
C ARG A 824 -34.88 -3.35 -5.58
N PRO A 825 -34.12 -4.47 -5.57
CA PRO A 825 -32.82 -4.52 -4.90
C PRO A 825 -31.87 -3.40 -5.34
N SER A 826 -31.12 -2.87 -4.38
CA SER A 826 -30.22 -1.73 -4.47
C SER A 826 -29.44 -1.62 -3.15
N ASP A 827 -28.32 -0.90 -3.08
CA ASP A 827 -27.64 -0.56 -1.80
C ASP A 827 -28.20 0.77 -1.27
N PHE A 828 -28.80 0.80 -0.07
CA PHE A 828 -29.40 1.99 0.55
C PHE A 828 -28.70 2.45 1.86
N ASP A 829 -27.64 1.80 2.34
CA ASP A 829 -26.80 2.37 3.41
C ASP A 829 -25.32 2.58 3.06
N GLY A 830 -24.90 2.14 1.87
CA GLY A 830 -23.56 2.34 1.33
C GLY A 830 -22.54 1.39 1.94
N ASP A 831 -22.96 0.19 2.36
CA ASP A 831 -22.08 -0.83 2.94
C ASP A 831 -21.38 -1.70 1.88
N GLY A 832 -21.76 -1.56 0.61
CA GLY A 832 -21.23 -2.33 -0.51
C GLY A 832 -21.99 -3.64 -0.75
N LYS A 833 -23.23 -3.76 -0.28
CA LYS A 833 -24.09 -4.93 -0.51
C LYS A 833 -25.49 -4.51 -0.91
N THR A 834 -26.14 -5.39 -1.65
CA THR A 834 -27.52 -5.23 -2.06
C THR A 834 -28.49 -5.51 -0.92
N ASP A 835 -29.42 -4.59 -0.71
CA ASP A 835 -30.53 -4.77 0.21
C ASP A 835 -31.72 -5.51 -0.37
N PHE A 836 -32.41 -6.22 0.50
CA PHE A 836 -33.71 -6.80 0.21
C PHE A 836 -34.77 -5.71 0.42
N ILE A 837 -35.19 -5.03 -0.65
CA ILE A 837 -36.25 -4.01 -0.59
C ILE A 837 -37.43 -4.37 -1.50
N VAL A 838 -38.63 -4.05 -1.01
CA VAL A 838 -39.89 -4.18 -1.76
C VAL A 838 -40.72 -2.91 -1.67
N PHE A 839 -41.35 -2.53 -2.79
CA PHE A 839 -42.50 -1.63 -2.79
C PHE A 839 -43.80 -2.44 -2.70
N ARG A 840 -44.75 -1.99 -1.88
CA ARG A 840 -46.05 -2.65 -1.67
C ARG A 840 -47.20 -1.79 -2.23
N PRO A 841 -47.72 -2.11 -3.43
CA PRO A 841 -48.77 -1.31 -4.07
C PRO A 841 -50.09 -1.27 -3.29
N SER A 842 -50.36 -2.25 -2.42
CA SER A 842 -51.62 -2.30 -1.65
C SER A 842 -51.73 -1.27 -0.53
N ASN A 843 -50.62 -0.59 -0.17
CA ASN A 843 -50.62 0.51 0.81
C ASN A 843 -49.67 1.68 0.46
N SER A 844 -48.98 1.64 -0.68
CA SER A 844 -47.97 2.63 -1.10
C SER A 844 -46.84 2.82 -0.08
N VAL A 845 -46.20 1.71 0.32
CA VAL A 845 -45.11 1.71 1.29
C VAL A 845 -43.93 0.89 0.78
N TRP A 846 -42.72 1.42 0.96
CA TRP A 846 -41.46 0.72 0.79
C TRP A 846 -41.04 0.05 2.10
N TYR A 847 -40.54 -1.17 2.01
CA TYR A 847 -39.99 -1.94 3.13
C TYR A 847 -38.60 -2.43 2.75
N ARG A 848 -37.57 -2.06 3.52
CA ARG A 848 -36.17 -2.50 3.38
C ARG A 848 -35.80 -3.47 4.49
N PHE A 849 -35.00 -4.48 4.18
CA PHE A 849 -34.23 -5.29 5.11
C PHE A 849 -32.78 -5.33 4.63
N SER A 850 -31.86 -4.80 5.44
CA SER A 850 -30.45 -4.67 5.04
C SER A 850 -29.70 -5.98 5.09
N ALA A 851 -28.56 -6.05 4.38
CA ALA A 851 -27.60 -7.14 4.55
C ALA A 851 -27.13 -7.30 6.01
N THR A 852 -27.05 -6.19 6.75
CA THR A 852 -26.76 -6.13 8.20
C THR A 852 -27.96 -6.45 9.11
N GLY A 853 -29.13 -6.79 8.55
CA GLY A 853 -30.31 -7.27 9.29
C GLY A 853 -31.23 -6.18 9.87
N GLN A 854 -31.08 -4.92 9.46
CA GLN A 854 -31.92 -3.80 9.90
C GLN A 854 -33.16 -3.65 9.02
N THR A 855 -34.33 -3.44 9.61
CA THR A 855 -35.57 -3.13 8.87
C THR A 855 -35.84 -1.63 8.84
N SER A 856 -36.16 -1.06 7.67
CA SER A 856 -36.72 0.30 7.56
C SER A 856 -38.00 0.32 6.70
N ILE A 857 -38.80 1.38 6.88
CA ILE A 857 -40.12 1.54 6.26
C ILE A 857 -40.27 2.99 5.80
N ILE A 858 -40.62 3.22 4.53
CA ILE A 858 -40.75 4.56 3.94
C ILE A 858 -42.10 4.64 3.20
N ALA A 859 -43.01 5.50 3.69
CA ALA A 859 -44.39 5.57 3.22
C ALA A 859 -44.61 6.75 2.26
N PHE A 860 -44.45 6.51 0.95
CA PHE A 860 -44.77 7.47 -0.11
C PHE A 860 -45.06 6.76 -1.45
N GLY A 861 -45.67 7.50 -2.38
CA GLY A 861 -46.19 6.99 -3.65
C GLY A 861 -47.72 6.79 -3.64
N ALA A 862 -48.28 6.44 -4.79
CA ALA A 862 -49.71 6.27 -5.02
C ALA A 862 -50.02 5.00 -5.84
N ALA A 863 -51.28 4.58 -5.83
CA ALA A 863 -51.73 3.42 -6.61
C ALA A 863 -51.63 3.71 -8.11
N GLY A 864 -50.80 2.93 -8.83
CA GLY A 864 -50.51 3.11 -10.25
C GLY A 864 -49.16 3.75 -10.55
N ASP A 865 -48.43 4.22 -9.53
CA ASP A 865 -47.03 4.63 -9.69
C ASP A 865 -46.13 3.40 -9.89
N GLN A 866 -45.04 3.59 -10.64
CA GLN A 866 -44.02 2.57 -10.89
C GLN A 866 -42.83 2.77 -9.93
N PRO A 867 -42.46 1.77 -9.11
CA PRO A 867 -41.30 1.86 -8.24
C PRO A 867 -39.99 1.70 -9.03
N VAL A 868 -39.01 2.53 -8.71
CA VAL A 868 -37.64 2.59 -9.26
C VAL A 868 -36.65 2.93 -8.15
N THR A 869 -35.36 2.72 -8.38
CA THR A 869 -34.28 3.05 -7.43
C THR A 869 -33.14 3.72 -8.18
N GLY A 870 -32.32 4.50 -7.47
CA GLY A 870 -31.28 5.34 -8.05
C GLY A 870 -30.68 6.26 -7.00
N ASP A 871 -29.39 6.57 -7.06
CA ASP A 871 -28.79 7.65 -6.25
C ASP A 871 -29.10 8.99 -6.92
N PHE A 872 -30.24 9.59 -6.59
CA PHE A 872 -30.74 10.80 -7.25
C PHE A 872 -30.27 12.09 -6.56
N ASP A 873 -29.63 12.02 -5.38
CA ASP A 873 -28.97 13.18 -4.76
C ASP A 873 -27.43 13.12 -4.71
N GLY A 874 -26.83 11.95 -4.95
CA GLY A 874 -25.40 11.70 -5.12
C GLY A 874 -24.62 11.57 -3.82
N ASP A 875 -25.11 10.75 -2.89
CA ASP A 875 -24.47 10.51 -1.57
C ASP A 875 -23.85 9.09 -1.43
N GLY A 876 -23.84 8.31 -2.51
CA GLY A 876 -23.34 6.94 -2.59
C GLY A 876 -24.34 5.90 -2.08
N LYS A 877 -25.64 6.20 -2.12
CA LYS A 877 -26.74 5.30 -1.73
C LYS A 877 -27.90 5.44 -2.70
N SER A 878 -28.61 4.34 -2.89
CA SER A 878 -29.85 4.33 -3.65
C SER A 878 -30.95 5.03 -2.86
N ASP A 879 -31.62 5.98 -3.48
CA ASP A 879 -32.92 6.47 -3.03
C ASP A 879 -34.03 5.50 -3.48
N PRO A 880 -35.08 5.29 -2.66
CA PRO A 880 -36.34 4.78 -3.16
C PRO A 880 -37.02 5.89 -3.95
N ALA A 881 -37.54 5.57 -5.14
CA ALA A 881 -38.16 6.52 -6.05
C ALA A 881 -39.37 5.94 -6.77
N ILE A 882 -40.29 6.81 -7.18
CA ILE A 882 -41.44 6.43 -8.02
C ILE A 882 -41.51 7.31 -9.26
N TYR A 883 -41.98 6.71 -10.35
CA TYR A 883 -42.42 7.41 -11.56
C TYR A 883 -43.93 7.29 -11.69
N ARG A 884 -44.62 8.34 -12.15
CA ARG A 884 -46.07 8.33 -12.39
C ARG A 884 -46.40 8.30 -13.89
N PRO A 885 -46.79 7.15 -14.46
CA PRO A 885 -47.09 7.04 -15.89
C PRO A 885 -48.29 7.84 -16.36
N SER A 886 -49.15 8.33 -15.46
CA SER A 886 -50.29 9.19 -15.83
C SER A 886 -49.92 10.65 -16.06
N THR A 887 -48.78 11.13 -15.52
CA THR A 887 -48.41 12.56 -15.57
C THR A 887 -46.96 12.83 -16.00
N GLY A 888 -46.03 11.87 -15.87
CA GLY A 888 -44.61 12.10 -16.16
C GLY A 888 -43.78 12.60 -14.97
N ASP A 889 -44.36 12.59 -13.76
CA ASP A 889 -43.68 13.06 -12.55
C ASP A 889 -42.84 11.96 -11.90
N TRP A 890 -41.64 12.31 -11.43
CA TRP A 890 -40.76 11.52 -10.60
C TRP A 890 -40.74 12.08 -9.18
N TRP A 891 -40.86 11.21 -8.17
CA TRP A 891 -40.63 11.57 -6.76
C TRP A 891 -39.62 10.60 -6.14
N TYR A 892 -38.64 11.10 -5.40
CA TYR A 892 -37.66 10.28 -4.69
C TYR A 892 -37.48 10.71 -3.24
N ALA A 893 -37.06 9.77 -2.39
CA ALA A 893 -36.92 9.96 -0.95
C ALA A 893 -35.44 10.11 -0.56
N SER A 894 -34.87 11.28 -0.90
CA SER A 894 -33.48 11.69 -0.71
C SER A 894 -32.83 11.18 0.58
N SER A 895 -31.78 10.37 0.44
CA SER A 895 -30.92 9.85 1.50
C SER A 895 -30.25 10.99 2.29
N ILE A 896 -29.73 12.02 1.59
CA ILE A 896 -28.93 13.08 2.21
C ILE A 896 -29.79 14.12 2.97
N THR A 897 -31.07 14.28 2.61
CA THR A 897 -31.97 15.28 3.24
C THR A 897 -33.13 14.68 4.04
N GLY A 898 -33.50 13.42 3.78
CA GLY A 898 -34.73 12.81 4.28
C GLY A 898 -36.02 13.45 3.73
N GLN A 899 -35.95 14.20 2.63
CA GLN A 899 -37.10 14.86 2.02
C GLN A 899 -37.59 14.12 0.77
N PHE A 900 -38.90 14.20 0.52
CA PHE A 900 -39.48 13.79 -0.75
C PHE A 900 -39.29 14.92 -1.78
N LEU A 901 -38.39 14.71 -2.74
CA LEU A 901 -38.08 15.65 -3.81
C LEU A 901 -38.82 15.26 -5.09
N ALA A 902 -39.05 16.23 -5.98
CA ALA A 902 -39.96 16.08 -7.12
C ALA A 902 -39.43 16.74 -8.40
N THR A 903 -39.38 15.95 -9.48
CA THR A 903 -38.93 16.36 -10.81
C THR A 903 -39.99 15.96 -11.84
N HIS A 904 -40.37 16.86 -12.75
CA HIS A 904 -41.25 16.51 -13.87
C HIS A 904 -40.38 16.18 -15.09
N TRP A 905 -40.37 14.91 -15.52
CA TRP A 905 -39.55 14.46 -16.65
C TRP A 905 -40.16 13.24 -17.37
N GLY A 906 -41.04 13.51 -18.32
CA GLY A 906 -41.71 12.52 -19.16
C GLY A 906 -43.16 12.90 -19.43
N GLN A 907 -43.90 12.02 -20.09
CA GLN A 907 -45.33 12.18 -20.36
C GLN A 907 -46.08 10.84 -20.37
N THR A 908 -47.41 10.88 -20.50
CA THR A 908 -48.25 9.69 -20.49
C THR A 908 -47.86 8.70 -21.60
N GLY A 909 -47.45 7.50 -21.21
CA GLY A 909 -47.03 6.42 -22.12
C GLY A 909 -45.51 6.22 -22.23
N ASP A 910 -44.71 7.07 -21.59
CA ASP A 910 -43.26 6.87 -21.43
C ASP A 910 -42.97 5.79 -20.36
N VAL A 911 -41.78 5.20 -20.44
CA VAL A 911 -41.27 4.16 -19.53
C VAL A 911 -40.01 4.68 -18.84
N PRO A 912 -39.89 4.61 -17.50
CA PRO A 912 -38.68 5.03 -16.79
C PRO A 912 -37.53 4.05 -17.06
N ALA A 913 -36.34 4.59 -17.32
CA ALA A 913 -35.10 3.85 -17.54
C ALA A 913 -33.90 4.59 -16.92
N PRO A 914 -33.92 4.87 -15.61
CA PRO A 914 -32.92 5.70 -14.93
C PRO A 914 -31.57 4.99 -14.81
N ALA A 915 -30.48 5.72 -15.05
CA ALA A 915 -29.09 5.30 -14.87
C ALA A 915 -28.17 6.54 -14.91
N ASP A 916 -26.86 6.40 -14.64
CA ASP A 916 -25.88 7.49 -14.84
C ASP A 916 -25.40 7.52 -16.30
N PHE A 917 -25.93 8.40 -17.15
CA PHE A 917 -25.51 8.51 -18.57
C PHE A 917 -24.41 9.59 -18.79
N ASP A 918 -23.88 10.15 -17.70
CA ASP A 918 -23.11 11.39 -17.67
C ASP A 918 -21.71 11.21 -17.04
N GLY A 919 -21.60 10.29 -16.07
CA GLY A 919 -20.39 9.84 -15.41
C GLY A 919 -20.07 10.62 -14.14
N ASP A 920 -21.06 11.27 -13.50
CA ASP A 920 -20.87 12.04 -12.26
C ASP A 920 -21.16 11.24 -10.97
N GLY A 921 -21.58 9.98 -11.10
CA GLY A 921 -21.91 9.08 -9.99
C GLY A 921 -23.36 9.22 -9.50
N LYS A 922 -24.24 9.86 -10.28
CA LYS A 922 -25.65 10.05 -9.92
C LYS A 922 -26.58 9.45 -10.96
N THR A 923 -27.76 9.05 -10.51
CA THR A 923 -28.80 8.53 -11.39
C THR A 923 -29.54 9.67 -12.10
N ASP A 924 -29.50 9.68 -13.44
CA ASP A 924 -30.26 10.61 -14.25
C ASP A 924 -31.76 10.26 -14.29
N PHE A 925 -32.59 11.30 -14.40
CA PHE A 925 -34.00 11.13 -14.74
C PHE A 925 -34.11 10.84 -16.24
N ALA A 926 -34.23 9.55 -16.58
CA ALA A 926 -34.28 9.07 -17.96
C ALA A 926 -35.57 8.31 -18.27
N ILE A 927 -36.15 8.59 -19.45
CA ILE A 927 -37.29 7.84 -20.00
C ILE A 927 -37.02 7.34 -21.41
N PHE A 928 -37.69 6.23 -21.76
CA PHE A 928 -37.85 5.71 -23.11
C PHE A 928 -39.31 5.84 -23.55
N ARG A 929 -39.55 6.22 -24.80
CA ARG A 929 -40.88 6.43 -25.38
C ARG A 929 -41.21 5.35 -26.43
N PRO A 930 -42.03 4.33 -26.12
CA PRO A 930 -42.30 3.22 -27.04
C PRO A 930 -43.04 3.62 -28.33
N SER A 931 -43.66 4.80 -28.40
CA SER A 931 -44.41 5.25 -29.59
C SER A 931 -43.53 5.75 -30.75
N ASP A 932 -42.31 6.20 -30.47
CA ASP A 932 -41.37 6.76 -31.45
C ASP A 932 -39.90 6.31 -31.26
N GLY A 933 -39.63 5.48 -30.24
CA GLY A 933 -38.29 5.00 -29.90
C GLY A 933 -37.40 6.06 -29.24
N GLY A 934 -37.96 7.21 -28.82
CA GLY A 934 -37.21 8.32 -28.25
C GLY A 934 -36.72 8.06 -26.82
N TRP A 935 -35.43 8.31 -26.58
CA TRP A 935 -34.81 8.37 -25.26
C TRP A 935 -34.60 9.83 -24.85
N PHE A 936 -34.98 10.16 -23.62
CA PHE A 936 -34.88 11.51 -23.07
C PHE A 936 -34.30 11.48 -21.65
N VAL A 937 -33.07 11.93 -21.49
CA VAL A 937 -32.30 11.89 -20.23
C VAL A 937 -32.05 13.31 -19.73
N SER A 938 -32.56 13.68 -18.55
CA SER A 938 -32.16 14.92 -17.86
C SER A 938 -30.91 14.64 -17.05
N LYS A 939 -29.77 15.19 -17.47
CA LYS A 939 -28.48 14.87 -16.86
C LYS A 939 -28.29 15.58 -15.51
N SER A 940 -27.78 14.86 -14.53
CA SER A 940 -27.33 15.32 -13.22
C SER A 940 -26.37 16.50 -13.34
N ALA A 941 -25.34 16.38 -14.18
CA ALA A 941 -24.29 17.37 -14.35
C ALA A 941 -24.48 18.29 -15.57
N GLY A 942 -24.03 19.53 -15.40
CA GLY A 942 -23.96 20.55 -16.46
C GLY A 942 -25.29 21.13 -16.95
N GLY A 943 -26.45 20.62 -16.49
CA GLY A 943 -27.78 21.17 -16.82
C GLY A 943 -28.20 20.97 -18.27
N GLY A 944 -27.71 19.91 -18.93
CA GLY A 944 -28.10 19.50 -20.29
C GLY A 944 -29.01 18.27 -20.29
N PHE A 945 -29.51 17.89 -21.47
CA PHE A 945 -30.28 16.66 -21.64
C PHE A 945 -29.85 15.89 -22.90
N ILE A 946 -29.96 14.56 -22.86
CA ILE A 946 -29.82 13.69 -24.04
C ILE A 946 -31.20 13.53 -24.67
N SER A 947 -31.26 13.59 -26.00
CA SER A 947 -32.48 13.33 -26.79
C SER A 947 -32.08 12.61 -28.07
N THR A 948 -32.33 11.31 -28.13
CA THR A 948 -32.01 10.46 -29.30
C THR A 948 -33.17 9.51 -29.62
N SER A 949 -33.20 8.92 -30.81
CA SER A 949 -34.17 7.89 -31.19
C SER A 949 -33.42 6.56 -31.34
N PHE A 950 -33.71 5.61 -30.45
CA PHE A 950 -33.01 4.33 -30.38
C PHE A 950 -33.92 3.23 -29.81
N GLY A 951 -34.65 2.56 -30.70
CA GLY A 951 -35.59 1.50 -30.36
C GLY A 951 -36.87 1.58 -31.18
N THR A 952 -37.79 0.65 -30.91
CA THR A 952 -39.07 0.48 -31.62
C THR A 952 -40.16 0.01 -30.66
N LEU A 953 -41.43 0.10 -31.08
CA LEU A 953 -42.57 -0.32 -30.27
C LEU A 953 -42.48 -1.81 -29.89
N GLY A 954 -42.35 -2.09 -28.60
CA GLY A 954 -42.23 -3.44 -28.03
C GLY A 954 -40.81 -3.82 -27.59
N ASP A 955 -39.82 -2.97 -27.85
CA ASP A 955 -38.50 -3.09 -27.24
C ASP A 955 -38.55 -2.71 -25.75
N LYS A 956 -37.67 -3.32 -24.94
CA LYS A 956 -37.48 -3.01 -23.51
C LYS A 956 -36.21 -2.19 -23.32
N PRO A 957 -36.23 -1.05 -22.59
CA PRO A 957 -35.03 -0.29 -22.24
C PRO A 957 -34.24 -1.01 -21.14
N ILE A 958 -32.94 -1.24 -21.35
CA ILE A 958 -32.03 -1.90 -20.38
C ILE A 958 -30.66 -1.17 -20.38
N PRO A 959 -30.61 0.09 -19.89
CA PRO A 959 -29.37 0.87 -19.87
C PRO A 959 -28.37 0.30 -18.85
N ALA A 960 -27.10 0.22 -19.22
CA ALA A 960 -25.98 -0.27 -18.43
C ALA A 960 -24.66 0.09 -19.13
N ASP A 961 -23.51 0.02 -18.45
CA ASP A 961 -22.19 0.31 -19.03
C ASP A 961 -21.64 -0.94 -19.76
N TYR A 962 -21.89 -1.08 -21.07
CA TYR A 962 -21.47 -2.26 -21.84
C TYR A 962 -20.11 -2.08 -22.52
N ASP A 963 -19.54 -0.87 -22.60
CA ASP A 963 -18.16 -0.66 -23.11
C ASP A 963 -17.10 -0.42 -22.02
N GLY A 964 -17.51 -0.13 -20.78
CA GLY A 964 -16.66 0.06 -19.61
C GLY A 964 -16.03 1.45 -19.54
N ASP A 965 -16.71 2.48 -20.05
CA ASP A 965 -16.23 3.88 -19.97
C ASP A 965 -16.70 4.66 -18.73
N GLY A 966 -17.47 3.99 -17.84
CA GLY A 966 -18.00 4.56 -16.60
C GLY A 966 -19.33 5.29 -16.77
N LYS A 967 -20.07 5.05 -17.86
CA LYS A 967 -21.41 5.59 -18.11
C LYS A 967 -22.37 4.51 -18.60
N ALA A 968 -23.65 4.67 -18.29
CA ALA A 968 -24.70 3.83 -18.82
C ALA A 968 -24.95 4.13 -20.30
N ASP A 969 -24.87 3.10 -21.13
CA ASP A 969 -25.20 3.15 -22.54
C ASP A 969 -26.72 3.14 -22.77
N ILE A 970 -27.14 3.75 -23.88
CA ILE A 970 -28.53 3.66 -24.33
C ILE A 970 -28.75 2.30 -25.02
N ALA A 971 -29.43 1.39 -24.34
CA ALA A 971 -29.56 -0.01 -24.77
C ALA A 971 -31.00 -0.53 -24.69
N VAL A 972 -31.37 -1.39 -25.64
CA VAL A 972 -32.69 -2.05 -25.69
C VAL A 972 -32.60 -3.54 -26.02
N PHE A 973 -33.42 -4.36 -25.36
CA PHE A 973 -33.70 -5.73 -25.76
C PHE A 973 -34.99 -5.79 -26.60
N ARG A 974 -34.95 -6.48 -27.75
CA ARG A 974 -36.10 -6.70 -28.64
C ARG A 974 -36.66 -8.12 -28.49
N PRO A 975 -37.76 -8.34 -27.73
CA PRO A 975 -38.30 -9.67 -27.50
C PRO A 975 -38.69 -10.38 -28.80
N SER A 976 -39.27 -9.67 -29.77
CA SER A 976 -39.70 -10.25 -31.06
C SER A 976 -38.59 -10.89 -31.90
N THR A 977 -37.31 -10.63 -31.58
CA THR A 977 -36.14 -11.21 -32.27
C THR A 977 -35.10 -11.83 -31.34
N GLY A 978 -35.13 -11.55 -30.03
CA GLY A 978 -34.09 -11.97 -29.09
C GLY A 978 -32.76 -11.22 -29.27
N ILE A 979 -32.80 -10.00 -29.80
CA ILE A 979 -31.61 -9.18 -30.11
C ILE A 979 -31.54 -8.01 -29.14
N TRP A 980 -30.35 -7.79 -28.58
CA TRP A 980 -29.95 -6.58 -27.87
C TRP A 980 -29.35 -5.60 -28.86
N TYR A 981 -29.72 -4.34 -28.73
CA TYR A 981 -29.14 -3.23 -29.48
C TYR A 981 -28.55 -2.24 -28.47
N LEU A 982 -27.29 -1.86 -28.67
CA LEU A 982 -26.53 -1.02 -27.78
C LEU A 982 -26.09 0.24 -28.54
N LEU A 983 -26.27 1.41 -27.96
CA LEU A 983 -25.68 2.66 -28.42
C LEU A 983 -24.64 3.07 -27.38
N GLN A 984 -23.46 2.46 -27.50
CA GLN A 984 -22.38 2.52 -26.54
C GLN A 984 -21.65 3.86 -26.59
N THR A 985 -21.29 4.37 -25.42
CA THR A 985 -20.95 5.78 -25.23
C THR A 985 -19.59 6.14 -25.83
N THR A 986 -18.63 5.22 -25.77
CA THR A 986 -17.31 5.33 -26.41
C THR A 986 -17.18 4.37 -27.62
N ALA A 987 -17.76 3.17 -27.57
CA ALA A 987 -17.63 2.15 -28.61
C ALA A 987 -18.63 2.29 -29.78
N GLY A 988 -19.73 3.03 -29.60
CA GLY A 988 -20.74 3.28 -30.62
C GLY A 988 -21.78 2.15 -30.76
N PHE A 989 -22.29 1.94 -31.98
CA PHE A 989 -23.42 1.01 -32.18
C PHE A 989 -23.01 -0.47 -32.14
N GLY A 990 -23.56 -1.21 -31.18
CA GLY A 990 -23.45 -2.66 -31.05
C GLY A 990 -24.80 -3.38 -31.22
N ALA A 991 -24.78 -4.65 -31.61
CA ALA A 991 -25.96 -5.50 -31.64
C ALA A 991 -25.60 -6.97 -31.36
N VAL A 992 -26.31 -7.61 -30.43
CA VAL A 992 -26.01 -8.96 -29.92
C VAL A 992 -27.26 -9.84 -29.96
N GLN A 993 -27.21 -10.96 -30.67
CA GLN A 993 -28.29 -11.96 -30.67
C GLN A 993 -28.18 -12.82 -29.41
N TRP A 994 -28.90 -12.46 -28.35
CA TRP A 994 -28.88 -13.17 -27.07
C TRP A 994 -30.27 -13.26 -26.42
N GLY A 995 -30.90 -14.43 -26.59
CA GLY A 995 -32.23 -14.74 -26.05
C GLY A 995 -33.25 -15.12 -27.13
N ILE A 996 -34.48 -15.41 -26.69
CA ILE A 996 -35.66 -15.69 -27.52
C ILE A 996 -36.90 -14.92 -27.03
N ALA A 997 -38.01 -14.96 -27.78
CA ALA A 997 -39.21 -14.14 -27.51
C ALA A 997 -39.98 -14.45 -26.22
N THR A 998 -39.60 -15.50 -25.48
CA THR A 998 -40.14 -15.84 -24.15
C THR A 998 -39.19 -15.45 -23.01
N ASP A 999 -38.03 -14.88 -23.32
CA ASP A 999 -37.01 -14.56 -22.33
C ASP A 999 -37.23 -13.14 -21.77
N THR A 1000 -36.98 -12.99 -20.47
CA THR A 1000 -36.93 -11.69 -19.80
C THR A 1000 -35.46 -11.25 -19.75
N PRO A 1001 -35.08 -10.09 -20.32
CA PRO A 1001 -33.77 -9.51 -20.04
C PRO A 1001 -33.66 -9.24 -18.54
N THR A 1002 -32.53 -9.56 -17.94
CA THR A 1002 -32.38 -9.56 -16.48
C THR A 1002 -32.03 -8.17 -15.94
N GLU A 1003 -32.97 -7.25 -16.12
CA GLU A 1003 -33.08 -6.00 -15.38
C GLU A 1003 -33.22 -6.25 -13.86
N ASN A 1004 -33.05 -5.18 -13.06
CA ASN A 1004 -33.42 -5.02 -11.64
C ASN A 1004 -32.31 -5.13 -10.59
N ALA A 1005 -31.30 -4.26 -10.67
CA ALA A 1005 -30.73 -3.52 -9.54
C ALA A 1005 -30.01 -2.24 -10.04
N PHE A 1006 -30.00 -1.16 -9.26
CA PHE A 1006 -28.94 -0.15 -9.34
C PHE A 1006 -28.10 -0.23 -8.07
N ILE A 1007 -26.79 -0.22 -8.21
CA ILE A 1007 -25.87 -0.10 -7.10
C ILE A 1007 -24.95 1.07 -7.43
N PRO A 1008 -24.88 2.13 -6.60
CA PRO A 1008 -23.98 3.26 -6.81
C PRO A 1008 -22.50 2.87 -6.62
#